data_AF-A0A0F9ZAH1-F1
#
_entry.id   AF-A0A0F9ZAH1-F1
#
_cell.length_a   1.000
_cell.length_b   1.000
_cell.length_c   1.000
_cell.angle_alpha   90.00
_cell.angle_beta   90.00
_cell.angle_gamma   90.00
#
_symmetry.space_group_name_H-M   'P 1'
#
loop_
_entity.id
_entity.type
_entity.pdbx_description
1 polymer ?
#
loop_
_entity_poly.entity_id
_entity_poly.type
_entity_poly.pdbx_seq_one_letter_code
_entity_poly.pdbx_strand_id
1 'polypeptide(L)'
;MSVKEGVYWIRNLQWTNKVLDLSGGDLAQGTSILNYNENDTFNKPLNQLWLVERFESRNKYIIRNVHSNLVLDLSGGSSANGTPIICWNQHGGTNQQWQIEWFKDVHGTAYYHIINVATGAAVSHNQDDSIDFTVCWSIDDGGKQLWSFTPFTYPLTYRLRVQSTGRVLDLSGASSTNGTPALAFEKHPFPTKRNQLWRLQNRSKSEGYTIQCLETGTAADLEGGKADNGTAICGWQSHGGRNQQWKIDTLDDDFQKITNVLAGSAMDAFMNDDDKRVGGWEYHGGNNQRWFLDTVPSPSPSWVLIQNGGTGKFLCSDSLGNISTTDGPETVFDNYVQWRFLQKDYTGVYTLVNRATGRFLRQLSSQPSISLVETTDNAIRDWWFLEAYNDSDTGLVSIISKETGNTLDHYAGERIEALDTGTDNPNRSWKIMPANDWLTSFTLINGKTGLCLSAHYRREEIRLSTVDDLSDFHAQWIFREVAEGPLFSIQNKANNYIIGGPSALWELVVCCEKYFGVRNSSTGKYLAIKDGQPTFEDSDMDDQHQCWELASGRTIDNGYDLIYMDDDLLKVLEPFLNSQQRDDMKHRIQKRGAKKPPKDKSEWKLPSKNRVAEPDPTVRRLLSALIDRWEWDVVNEEQQPIQTLISFGQAEAERVIGERLPPAIRRIYASSRQPNTVFRLDRQGYINLAGGRYVNLQGQYGTNTYFHITLPVGVRYGREEIRRFMRESLARSTTIVITPTTCKPPDGGPSYKRDPGSGGGNSWIKWAIALLATSIVQHSEL
;
A
#
# COMPACT_ATOMS: atom_id res chain seq x y z
N MET A 1 15.73 -13.51 -1.00
CA MET A 1 14.29 -13.23 -1.17
C MET A 1 13.88 -12.36 0.01
N SER A 2 13.39 -11.14 -0.22
CA SER A 2 13.04 -10.19 0.86
C SER A 2 11.65 -10.50 1.43
N VAL A 3 11.43 -10.34 2.74
CA VAL A 3 10.09 -10.46 3.35
C VAL A 3 9.21 -9.27 2.92
N LYS A 4 7.96 -9.53 2.54
CA LYS A 4 7.00 -8.48 2.16
C LYS A 4 6.53 -7.69 3.39
N GLU A 5 6.12 -6.44 3.20
CA GLU A 5 5.49 -5.68 4.28
C GLU A 5 4.15 -6.32 4.66
N GLY A 6 3.92 -6.55 5.94
CA GLY A 6 2.72 -7.27 6.38
C GLY A 6 2.77 -7.66 7.86
N VAL A 7 1.70 -8.29 8.33
CA VAL A 7 1.59 -8.79 9.71
C VAL A 7 1.89 -10.27 9.74
N TYR A 8 2.74 -10.68 10.66
CA TYR A 8 3.28 -12.04 10.72
C TYR A 8 3.26 -12.59 12.14
N TRP A 9 3.08 -13.91 12.21
CA TRP A 9 3.69 -14.71 13.24
C TRP A 9 5.17 -14.92 12.91
N ILE A 10 6.06 -14.54 13.81
CA ILE A 10 7.50 -14.74 13.66
C ILE A 10 7.86 -15.97 14.50
N ARG A 11 8.12 -17.10 13.85
CA ARG A 11 8.23 -18.42 14.49
C ARG A 11 9.65 -18.97 14.43
N ASN A 12 10.16 -19.44 15.55
CA ASN A 12 11.52 -19.97 15.66
C ASN A 12 11.64 -21.37 15.01
N LEU A 13 12.77 -21.68 14.38
CA LEU A 13 13.02 -22.99 13.79
C LEU A 13 13.16 -24.10 14.84
N GLN A 14 13.86 -23.82 15.95
CA GLN A 14 14.16 -24.82 16.96
C GLN A 14 12.93 -25.18 17.81
N TRP A 15 12.02 -24.22 18.04
CA TRP A 15 10.78 -24.41 18.80
C TRP A 15 9.57 -24.03 17.96
N THR A 16 9.10 -24.97 17.12
CA THR A 16 8.10 -24.69 16.08
C THR A 16 6.70 -24.35 16.61
N ASN A 17 6.42 -24.58 17.90
CA ASN A 17 5.18 -24.15 18.56
C ASN A 17 5.31 -22.78 19.25
N LYS A 18 6.49 -22.16 19.20
CA LYS A 18 6.78 -20.87 19.83
C LYS A 18 6.97 -19.77 18.80
N VAL A 19 6.49 -18.58 19.16
CA VAL A 19 6.51 -17.35 18.35
C VAL A 19 7.07 -16.20 19.17
N LEU A 20 7.57 -15.18 18.48
CA LEU A 20 8.00 -13.93 19.07
C LEU A 20 6.82 -13.28 19.80
N ASP A 21 7.00 -12.95 21.07
CA ASP A 21 5.93 -12.51 21.97
C ASP A 21 6.36 -11.25 22.74
N LEU A 22 5.49 -10.24 22.78
CA LEU A 22 5.64 -9.14 23.72
C LEU A 22 5.12 -9.56 25.09
N SER A 23 6.03 -9.69 26.07
CA SER A 23 5.76 -10.28 27.39
C SER A 23 4.49 -9.72 28.04
N GLY A 24 3.51 -10.59 28.26
CA GLY A 24 2.25 -10.27 28.94
C GLY A 24 1.36 -9.26 28.20
N GLY A 25 1.71 -8.88 26.97
CA GLY A 25 1.07 -7.77 26.25
C GLY A 25 1.32 -6.40 26.88
N ASP A 26 2.37 -6.24 27.69
CA ASP A 26 2.63 -4.99 28.39
C ASP A 26 2.98 -3.84 27.41
N LEU A 27 2.28 -2.72 27.58
CA LEU A 27 2.40 -1.52 26.75
C LEU A 27 3.56 -0.61 27.19
N ALA A 28 4.26 -0.95 28.27
CA ALA A 28 5.41 -0.19 28.76
C ALA A 28 6.61 -0.26 27.79
N GLN A 29 7.38 0.83 27.73
CA GLN A 29 8.68 0.83 27.05
C GLN A 29 9.67 0.00 27.87
N GLY A 30 10.53 -0.77 27.19
CA GLY A 30 11.45 -1.70 27.84
C GLY A 30 10.87 -3.07 28.12
N THR A 31 9.59 -3.29 27.79
CA THR A 31 8.97 -4.62 27.89
C THR A 31 9.75 -5.62 27.04
N SER A 32 9.99 -6.78 27.64
CA SER A 32 10.83 -7.82 27.08
C SER A 32 10.13 -8.63 26.01
N ILE A 33 10.93 -9.11 25.05
CA ILE A 33 10.47 -9.98 23.98
C ILE A 33 10.82 -11.42 24.31
N LEU A 34 9.84 -12.32 24.21
CA LEU A 34 9.96 -13.73 24.57
C LEU A 34 9.81 -14.61 23.33
N ASN A 35 10.21 -15.87 23.48
CA ASN A 35 9.76 -16.95 22.60
C ASN A 35 8.71 -17.75 23.37
N TYR A 36 7.44 -17.60 23.00
CA TYR A 36 6.33 -18.10 23.79
C TYR A 36 5.40 -18.97 22.94
N ASN A 37 4.67 -19.90 23.58
CA ASN A 37 3.71 -20.74 22.88
C ASN A 37 2.68 -19.85 22.15
N GLU A 38 2.44 -20.16 20.88
CA GLU A 38 1.42 -19.48 20.09
C GLU A 38 0.05 -19.62 20.76
N ASN A 39 -0.62 -18.50 20.96
CA ASN A 39 -1.99 -18.42 21.43
C ASN A 39 -2.94 -18.17 20.26
N ASP A 40 -4.22 -18.48 20.44
CA ASP A 40 -5.23 -18.00 19.49
C ASP A 40 -5.33 -16.45 19.52
N THR A 41 -5.94 -15.88 18.48
CA THR A 41 -6.14 -14.43 18.35
C THR A 41 -7.55 -14.00 18.71
N PHE A 42 -8.39 -14.90 19.23
CA PHE A 42 -9.78 -14.60 19.54
C PHE A 42 -9.93 -14.25 21.01
N ASN A 43 -10.43 -13.04 21.31
CA ASN A 43 -10.52 -12.55 22.69
C ASN A 43 -9.17 -12.53 23.43
N LYS A 44 -8.07 -12.40 22.68
CA LYS A 44 -6.70 -12.29 23.20
C LYS A 44 -6.05 -10.99 22.71
N PRO A 45 -5.12 -10.41 23.49
CA PRO A 45 -4.22 -9.38 22.99
C PRO A 45 -3.47 -9.87 21.74
N LEU A 46 -3.25 -8.99 20.78
CA LEU A 46 -2.50 -9.31 19.55
C LEU A 46 -0.98 -9.17 19.77
N ASN A 47 -0.49 -9.50 20.97
CA ASN A 47 0.88 -9.24 21.42
C ASN A 47 1.92 -10.16 20.77
N GLN A 48 1.48 -11.22 20.08
CA GLN A 48 2.32 -12.16 19.34
C GLN A 48 2.37 -11.89 17.82
N LEU A 49 1.63 -10.89 17.35
CA LEU A 49 1.60 -10.49 15.96
C LEU A 49 2.51 -9.29 15.73
N TRP A 50 3.29 -9.36 14.66
CA TRP A 50 4.31 -8.37 14.33
C TRP A 50 4.11 -7.81 12.93
N LEU A 51 3.95 -6.50 12.83
CA LEU A 51 3.96 -5.76 11.58
C LEU A 51 5.42 -5.55 11.18
N VAL A 52 5.83 -6.16 10.07
CA VAL A 52 7.15 -5.99 9.46
C VAL A 52 7.03 -4.91 8.40
N GLU A 53 7.59 -3.74 8.67
CA GLU A 53 7.51 -2.53 7.84
C GLU A 53 8.82 -2.29 7.11
N ARG A 54 8.80 -1.93 5.83
CA ARG A 54 10.03 -1.47 5.16
C ARG A 54 10.39 -0.07 5.63
N PHE A 55 11.68 0.21 5.79
CA PHE A 55 12.17 1.48 6.35
C PHE A 55 13.42 1.96 5.61
N GLU A 56 13.40 3.19 5.07
CA GLU A 56 14.48 3.85 4.28
C GLU A 56 14.93 3.16 2.96
N SER A 57 14.86 1.84 2.88
CA SER A 57 15.35 0.99 1.78
C SER A 57 14.63 -0.36 1.80
N ARG A 58 14.80 -1.22 0.78
CA ARG A 58 14.08 -2.50 0.71
C ARG A 58 14.63 -3.62 1.60
N ASN A 59 15.85 -3.51 2.09
CA ASN A 59 16.47 -4.54 2.95
C ASN A 59 16.46 -4.18 4.44
N LYS A 60 15.95 -2.99 4.81
CA LYS A 60 15.81 -2.57 6.20
C LYS A 60 14.36 -2.53 6.62
N TYR A 61 14.13 -2.98 7.84
CA TYR A 61 12.81 -3.15 8.40
C TYR A 61 12.70 -2.52 9.79
N ILE A 62 11.51 -1.99 10.08
CA ILE A 62 11.02 -1.82 11.44
C ILE A 62 10.08 -2.99 11.73
N ILE A 63 10.26 -3.65 12.87
CA ILE A 63 9.39 -4.73 13.32
C ILE A 63 8.56 -4.19 14.48
N ARG A 64 7.25 -4.05 14.29
CA ARG A 64 6.36 -3.40 15.25
C ARG A 64 5.35 -4.37 15.82
N ASN A 65 5.13 -4.31 17.13
CA ASN A 65 4.11 -5.11 17.77
C ASN A 65 2.69 -4.60 17.41
N VAL A 66 1.80 -5.53 17.03
CA VAL A 66 0.44 -5.19 16.62
C VAL A 66 -0.42 -4.70 17.80
N HIS A 67 -0.17 -5.18 19.02
CA HIS A 67 -0.92 -4.77 20.20
C HIS A 67 -0.43 -3.43 20.77
N SER A 68 0.87 -3.29 21.03
CA SER A 68 1.40 -2.12 21.73
C SER A 68 1.74 -0.93 20.85
N ASN A 69 1.87 -1.14 19.54
CA ASN A 69 2.38 -0.16 18.58
C ASN A 69 3.87 0.21 18.78
N LEU A 70 4.56 -0.38 19.76
CA LEU A 70 6.00 -0.25 19.99
C LEU A 70 6.80 -1.09 18.98
N VAL A 71 8.07 -0.72 18.77
CA VAL A 71 8.97 -1.39 17.82
C VAL A 71 10.01 -2.23 18.53
N LEU A 72 10.49 -3.27 17.85
CA LEU A 72 11.58 -4.13 18.26
C LEU A 72 12.88 -3.31 18.33
N ASP A 73 13.52 -3.30 19.49
CA ASP A 73 14.69 -2.49 19.82
C ASP A 73 15.77 -3.36 20.48
N LEU A 74 16.99 -3.27 19.96
CA LEU A 74 18.16 -3.82 20.63
C LEU A 74 18.59 -2.89 21.77
N SER A 75 18.41 -3.34 23.01
CA SER A 75 18.59 -2.49 24.21
C SER A 75 19.94 -1.77 24.22
N GLY A 76 19.88 -0.44 24.19
CA GLY A 76 21.04 0.45 24.18
C GLY A 76 21.95 0.34 22.95
N GLY A 77 21.56 -0.42 21.91
CA GLY A 77 22.39 -0.68 20.74
C GLY A 77 23.68 -1.46 21.03
N SER A 78 23.73 -2.19 22.16
CA SER A 78 24.93 -2.91 22.60
C SER A 78 25.23 -4.11 21.70
N SER A 79 26.49 -4.26 21.28
CA SER A 79 26.98 -5.41 20.50
C SER A 79 27.36 -6.62 21.35
N ALA A 80 27.21 -6.55 22.67
CA ALA A 80 27.52 -7.67 23.55
C ALA A 80 26.52 -8.83 23.32
N ASN A 81 27.02 -10.05 23.22
CA ASN A 81 26.18 -11.24 23.12
C ASN A 81 25.26 -11.35 24.35
N GLY A 82 23.99 -11.69 24.12
CA GLY A 82 22.99 -11.77 25.18
C GLY A 82 22.34 -10.43 25.52
N THR A 83 22.63 -9.36 24.76
CA THR A 83 21.94 -8.06 24.92
C THR A 83 20.44 -8.28 24.66
N PRO A 84 19.55 -7.88 25.59
CA PRO A 84 18.11 -8.08 25.45
C PRO A 84 17.51 -7.34 24.27
N ILE A 85 16.51 -7.96 23.65
CA ILE A 85 15.60 -7.33 22.72
C ILE A 85 14.33 -6.94 23.48
N ILE A 86 13.94 -5.69 23.32
CA ILE A 86 12.82 -5.06 24.02
C ILE A 86 11.89 -4.38 23.02
N CYS A 87 10.71 -3.98 23.48
CA CYS A 87 9.87 -3.03 22.77
C CYS A 87 10.15 -1.61 23.24
N TRP A 88 10.24 -0.67 22.30
CA TRP A 88 10.46 0.74 22.59
C TRP A 88 9.69 1.65 21.62
N ASN A 89 9.54 2.93 21.98
CA ASN A 89 8.98 3.91 21.06
C ASN A 89 9.90 4.05 19.84
N GLN A 90 9.31 4.15 18.64
CA GLN A 90 10.12 4.37 17.45
C GLN A 90 10.86 5.71 17.54
N HIS A 91 12.18 5.68 17.42
CA HIS A 91 13.05 6.88 17.40
C HIS A 91 13.97 6.93 16.17
N GLY A 92 13.93 5.90 15.32
CA GLY A 92 14.67 5.87 14.05
C GLY A 92 16.13 5.45 14.17
N GLY A 93 16.64 5.23 15.39
CA GLY A 93 18.00 4.73 15.62
C GLY A 93 18.26 3.37 14.96
N THR A 94 19.50 3.12 14.57
CA THR A 94 19.91 1.89 13.87
C THR A 94 19.71 0.62 14.71
N ASN A 95 19.59 0.74 16.03
CA ASN A 95 19.25 -0.36 16.94
C ASN A 95 17.78 -0.80 16.86
N GLN A 96 16.91 -0.04 16.19
CA GLN A 96 15.53 -0.41 15.85
C GLN A 96 15.36 -0.86 14.39
N GLN A 97 16.43 -0.78 13.60
CA GLN A 97 16.42 -1.16 12.20
C GLN A 97 16.97 -2.59 12.06
N TRP A 98 16.30 -3.40 11.27
CA TRP A 98 16.59 -4.82 11.12
C TRP A 98 16.74 -5.20 9.65
N GLN A 99 17.73 -6.02 9.31
CA GLN A 99 17.82 -6.71 8.03
C GLN A 99 17.20 -8.10 8.17
N ILE A 100 16.36 -8.51 7.24
CA ILE A 100 15.76 -9.84 7.22
C ILE A 100 16.31 -10.60 6.03
N GLU A 101 17.22 -11.52 6.31
CA GLU A 101 18.01 -12.20 5.29
C GLU A 101 17.63 -13.67 5.21
N TRP A 102 17.26 -14.14 4.01
CA TRP A 102 16.95 -15.55 3.80
C TRP A 102 18.19 -16.41 4.08
N PHE A 103 17.98 -17.54 4.76
CA PHE A 103 19.04 -18.49 5.08
C PHE A 103 18.82 -19.85 4.42
N LYS A 104 17.70 -20.52 4.70
CA LYS A 104 17.38 -21.84 4.13
C LYS A 104 15.89 -22.15 4.18
N ASP A 105 15.48 -23.13 3.40
CA ASP A 105 14.14 -23.71 3.48
C ASP A 105 14.17 -25.05 4.24
N VAL A 106 13.19 -25.28 5.10
CA VAL A 106 13.01 -26.54 5.85
C VAL A 106 11.56 -26.98 5.67
N HIS A 107 11.35 -28.15 5.06
CA HIS A 107 10.02 -28.71 4.76
C HIS A 107 9.07 -27.73 4.02
N GLY A 108 9.62 -26.91 3.11
CA GLY A 108 8.85 -25.93 2.33
C GLY A 108 8.60 -24.60 3.06
N THR A 109 9.09 -24.46 4.30
CA THR A 109 9.04 -23.19 5.06
C THR A 109 10.39 -22.49 4.95
N ALA A 110 10.38 -21.23 4.52
CA ALA A 110 11.58 -20.39 4.47
C ALA A 110 11.94 -19.84 5.85
N TYR A 111 13.23 -19.90 6.18
CA TYR A 111 13.81 -19.39 7.43
C TYR A 111 14.86 -18.33 7.15
N TYR A 112 14.89 -17.32 8.03
CA TYR A 112 15.63 -16.09 7.88
C TYR A 112 16.43 -15.76 9.14
N HIS A 113 17.51 -15.02 8.97
CA HIS A 113 18.12 -14.24 10.04
C HIS A 113 17.41 -12.89 10.16
N ILE A 114 17.24 -12.42 11.39
CA ILE A 114 16.82 -11.03 11.68
C ILE A 114 18.04 -10.35 12.29
N ILE A 115 18.70 -9.47 11.55
CA ILE A 115 20.02 -8.91 11.87
C ILE A 115 19.87 -7.44 12.24
N ASN A 116 20.39 -7.05 13.39
CA ASN A 116 20.33 -5.66 13.82
C ASN A 116 21.31 -4.78 13.02
N VAL A 117 20.84 -3.66 12.47
CA VAL A 117 21.66 -2.77 11.63
C VAL A 117 22.80 -2.10 12.42
N ALA A 118 22.62 -1.82 13.71
CA ALA A 118 23.66 -1.17 14.51
C ALA A 118 24.87 -2.07 14.80
N THR A 119 24.65 -3.38 14.93
CA THR A 119 25.66 -4.31 15.50
C THR A 119 26.03 -5.46 14.58
N GLY A 120 25.18 -5.81 13.60
CA GLY A 120 25.32 -7.03 12.79
C GLY A 120 25.01 -8.32 13.56
N ALA A 121 24.54 -8.23 14.81
CA ALA A 121 24.11 -9.39 15.60
C ALA A 121 22.70 -9.84 15.21
N ALA A 122 22.42 -11.14 15.29
CA ALA A 122 21.13 -11.72 14.96
C ALA A 122 20.24 -11.87 16.19
N VAL A 123 18.93 -11.68 15.99
CA VAL A 123 17.89 -12.06 16.95
C VAL A 123 17.99 -13.57 17.19
N SER A 124 18.21 -13.92 18.45
CA SER A 124 18.35 -15.29 18.93
C SER A 124 17.41 -15.50 20.10
N HIS A 125 16.76 -16.64 20.16
CA HIS A 125 16.29 -17.10 21.46
C HIS A 125 17.48 -17.57 22.31
N ASN A 126 17.33 -17.56 23.64
CA ASN A 126 18.36 -18.01 24.58
C ASN A 126 18.74 -19.49 24.32
N GLN A 127 19.88 -19.95 24.85
CA GLN A 127 20.46 -21.27 24.54
C GLN A 127 19.61 -22.46 25.01
N ASP A 128 18.59 -22.24 25.83
CA ASP A 128 17.66 -23.22 26.36
C ASP A 128 16.19 -22.86 26.04
N ASP A 129 15.27 -23.79 26.32
CA ASP A 129 13.81 -23.61 26.11
C ASP A 129 13.14 -22.80 27.24
N SER A 130 13.92 -22.02 27.98
CA SER A 130 13.41 -21.21 29.07
C SER A 130 12.57 -20.05 28.52
N ILE A 131 11.79 -19.41 29.39
CA ILE A 131 11.09 -18.16 29.04
C ILE A 131 12.02 -16.95 29.07
N ASP A 132 13.34 -17.16 29.13
CA ASP A 132 14.30 -16.06 29.18
C ASP A 132 14.28 -15.26 27.86
N PHE A 133 14.69 -14.00 28.00
CA PHE A 133 14.63 -12.96 26.97
C PHE A 133 15.11 -13.43 25.59
N THR A 134 14.44 -12.98 24.54
CA THR A 134 15.01 -12.95 23.19
C THR A 134 16.12 -11.91 23.19
N VAL A 135 17.27 -12.27 22.65
CA VAL A 135 18.51 -11.49 22.72
C VAL A 135 19.12 -11.31 21.34
N CYS A 136 20.06 -10.38 21.21
CA CYS A 136 21.00 -10.39 20.09
C CYS A 136 22.24 -11.22 20.42
N TRP A 137 22.73 -11.96 19.43
CA TRP A 137 23.96 -12.74 19.53
C TRP A 137 24.71 -12.72 18.20
N SER A 138 26.02 -12.96 18.28
CA SER A 138 26.86 -13.19 17.10
C SER A 138 26.26 -14.33 16.26
N ILE A 139 26.28 -14.20 14.94
CA ILE A 139 25.67 -15.20 14.04
C ILE A 139 26.40 -16.53 14.19
N ASP A 140 25.65 -17.60 14.52
CA ASP A 140 26.16 -18.97 14.69
C ASP A 140 25.37 -20.02 13.88
N ASP A 141 24.44 -19.57 13.01
CA ASP A 141 23.57 -20.37 12.13
C ASP A 141 22.75 -21.48 12.83
N GLY A 142 22.71 -21.47 14.17
CA GLY A 142 21.93 -22.40 14.99
C GLY A 142 20.42 -22.16 14.85
N GLY A 143 19.61 -23.22 15.06
CA GLY A 143 18.15 -23.16 14.91
C GLY A 143 17.47 -22.05 15.75
N LYS A 144 18.04 -21.71 16.91
CA LYS A 144 17.61 -20.61 17.78
C LYS A 144 17.66 -19.21 17.14
N GLN A 145 18.44 -18.99 16.07
CA GLN A 145 18.60 -17.72 15.35
C GLN A 145 17.78 -17.64 14.06
N LEU A 146 17.07 -18.71 13.71
CA LEU A 146 16.38 -18.85 12.44
C LEU A 146 14.88 -18.71 12.63
N TRP A 147 14.29 -17.76 11.91
CA TRP A 147 12.89 -17.35 12.07
C TRP A 147 12.13 -17.49 10.76
N SER A 148 10.91 -18.02 10.83
CA SER A 148 9.98 -18.06 9.72
C SER A 148 8.91 -16.99 9.91
N PHE A 149 8.46 -16.40 8.80
CA PHE A 149 7.44 -15.37 8.77
C PHE A 149 6.16 -15.98 8.21
N THR A 150 5.22 -16.33 9.08
CA THR A 150 3.91 -16.85 8.65
C THR A 150 2.93 -15.69 8.58
N PRO A 151 2.43 -15.32 7.39
CA PRO A 151 1.49 -14.21 7.24
C PRO A 151 0.24 -14.43 8.09
N PHE A 152 -0.24 -13.36 8.73
CA PHE A 152 -1.50 -13.34 9.44
C PHE A 152 -2.53 -12.53 8.64
N THR A 153 -3.68 -13.15 8.36
CA THR A 153 -4.85 -12.47 7.79
C THR A 153 -5.89 -12.30 8.89
N TYR A 154 -6.36 -11.06 9.08
CA TYR A 154 -7.37 -10.79 10.09
C TYR A 154 -8.70 -11.44 9.69
N PRO A 155 -9.35 -12.22 10.57
CA PRO A 155 -10.59 -12.90 10.25
C PRO A 155 -11.73 -11.91 10.05
N LEU A 156 -12.55 -12.13 9.02
CA LEU A 156 -13.75 -11.33 8.78
C LEU A 156 -14.77 -11.52 9.91
N THR A 157 -15.50 -10.44 10.18
CA THR A 157 -16.65 -10.44 11.09
C THR A 157 -17.92 -10.41 10.27
N TYR A 158 -18.95 -11.09 10.73
CA TYR A 158 -20.19 -11.26 10.00
C TYR A 158 -21.40 -10.92 10.85
N ARG A 159 -22.46 -10.48 10.19
CA ARG A 159 -23.82 -10.48 10.71
C ARG A 159 -24.61 -11.49 9.89
N LEU A 160 -25.24 -12.45 10.57
CA LEU A 160 -25.97 -13.54 9.91
C LEU A 160 -27.43 -13.10 9.79
N ARG A 161 -27.89 -12.81 8.58
CA ARG A 161 -29.22 -12.27 8.29
C ARG A 161 -30.11 -13.33 7.66
N VAL A 162 -31.28 -13.58 8.24
CA VAL A 162 -32.20 -14.59 7.70
C VAL A 162 -33.08 -14.00 6.59
N GLN A 163 -33.27 -14.75 5.51
CA GLN A 163 -34.00 -14.28 4.32
C GLN A 163 -35.48 -13.99 4.59
N SER A 164 -36.14 -14.77 5.44
CA SER A 164 -37.58 -14.66 5.70
C SER A 164 -38.02 -13.31 6.28
N THR A 165 -37.18 -12.68 7.09
CA THR A 165 -37.53 -11.45 7.84
C THR A 165 -36.53 -10.32 7.69
N GLY A 166 -35.30 -10.59 7.23
CA GLY A 166 -34.20 -9.64 7.28
C GLY A 166 -33.63 -9.40 8.68
N ARG A 167 -34.15 -10.10 9.71
CA ARG A 167 -33.59 -10.09 11.07
C ARG A 167 -32.26 -10.83 11.12
N VAL A 168 -31.49 -10.60 12.18
CA VAL A 168 -30.12 -11.07 12.32
C VAL A 168 -29.93 -11.92 13.56
N LEU A 169 -28.96 -12.84 13.52
CA LEU A 169 -28.63 -13.70 14.64
C LEU A 169 -28.11 -12.87 15.81
N ASP A 170 -28.76 -13.01 16.96
CA ASP A 170 -28.55 -12.21 18.17
C ASP A 170 -28.45 -13.13 19.39
N LEU A 171 -27.44 -12.94 20.24
CA LEU A 171 -27.45 -13.53 21.59
C LEU A 171 -28.16 -12.61 22.57
N SER A 172 -29.29 -13.13 23.10
CA SER A 172 -30.22 -12.36 23.92
C SER A 172 -29.52 -11.63 25.08
N GLY A 173 -29.76 -10.32 25.16
CA GLY A 173 -29.27 -9.47 26.24
C GLY A 173 -27.74 -9.26 26.26
N ALA A 174 -27.00 -9.81 25.30
CA ALA A 174 -25.54 -9.94 25.34
C ALA A 174 -25.02 -10.69 26.58
N SER A 175 -25.73 -11.73 27.02
CA SER A 175 -25.28 -12.53 28.17
C SER A 175 -24.26 -13.58 27.75
N SER A 176 -23.16 -13.69 28.51
CA SER A 176 -22.17 -14.77 28.37
C SER A 176 -22.53 -16.03 29.15
N THR A 177 -23.70 -16.06 29.81
CA THR A 177 -24.19 -17.24 30.53
C THR A 177 -24.44 -18.39 29.55
N ASN A 178 -23.94 -19.58 29.86
CA ASN A 178 -24.23 -20.77 29.08
C ASN A 178 -25.73 -21.04 28.99
N GLY A 179 -26.24 -21.27 27.79
CA GLY A 179 -27.67 -21.45 27.53
C GLY A 179 -28.40 -20.16 27.16
N THR A 180 -27.70 -19.03 27.00
CA THR A 180 -28.31 -17.78 26.55
C THR A 180 -28.97 -17.98 25.17
N PRO A 181 -30.28 -17.72 25.01
CA PRO A 181 -30.97 -18.00 23.75
C PRO A 181 -30.40 -17.22 22.57
N ALA A 182 -30.25 -17.89 21.41
CA ALA A 182 -30.06 -17.23 20.14
C ALA A 182 -31.41 -16.85 19.53
N LEU A 183 -31.50 -15.63 19.03
CA LEU A 183 -32.71 -15.03 18.47
C LEU A 183 -32.46 -14.53 17.05
N ALA A 184 -33.51 -14.48 16.24
CA ALA A 184 -33.55 -13.72 14.99
C ALA A 184 -34.17 -12.36 15.33
N PHE A 185 -33.33 -11.37 15.62
CA PHE A 185 -33.75 -10.07 16.15
C PHE A 185 -33.51 -8.95 15.15
N GLU A 186 -34.23 -7.83 15.26
CA GLU A 186 -33.98 -6.66 14.42
C GLU A 186 -32.53 -6.18 14.63
N LYS A 187 -31.86 -5.82 13.53
CA LYS A 187 -30.52 -5.22 13.60
C LYS A 187 -30.56 -4.03 14.55
N HIS A 188 -29.63 -4.00 15.50
CA HIS A 188 -29.56 -2.89 16.45
C HIS A 188 -29.22 -1.57 15.71
N PRO A 189 -29.95 -0.47 15.99
CA PRO A 189 -29.69 0.83 15.35
C PRO A 189 -28.35 1.44 15.80
N PHE A 190 -27.90 1.09 17.00
CA PHE A 190 -26.62 1.50 17.57
C PHE A 190 -25.93 0.28 18.20
N PRO A 191 -24.72 -0.12 17.76
CA PRO A 191 -24.03 -1.25 18.34
C PRO A 191 -23.35 -0.83 19.65
N THR A 192 -24.15 -0.48 20.68
CA THR A 192 -23.62 -0.34 22.03
C THR A 192 -23.14 -1.69 22.57
N LYS A 193 -23.79 -2.78 22.12
CA LYS A 193 -23.43 -4.19 22.30
C LYS A 193 -23.22 -4.84 20.94
N ARG A 194 -22.22 -5.72 20.83
CA ARG A 194 -21.79 -6.38 19.58
C ARG A 194 -22.28 -7.83 19.51
N ASN A 195 -23.39 -8.14 20.20
CA ASN A 195 -23.99 -9.49 20.33
C ASN A 195 -24.64 -10.00 19.04
N GLN A 196 -24.72 -9.17 18.01
CA GLN A 196 -25.17 -9.52 16.66
C GLN A 196 -24.02 -9.75 15.67
N LEU A 197 -22.77 -9.68 16.15
CA LEU A 197 -21.58 -9.86 15.33
C LEU A 197 -20.88 -11.16 15.68
N TRP A 198 -20.45 -11.85 14.62
CA TRP A 198 -20.00 -13.23 14.70
C TRP A 198 -18.70 -13.41 13.94
N ARG A 199 -17.71 -14.02 14.59
CA ARG A 199 -16.51 -14.51 13.92
C ARG A 199 -16.69 -15.98 13.57
N LEU A 200 -16.38 -16.32 12.32
CA LEU A 200 -16.39 -17.69 11.84
C LEU A 200 -14.97 -18.23 11.92
N GLN A 201 -14.71 -19.17 12.84
CA GLN A 201 -13.39 -19.75 13.03
C GLN A 201 -13.37 -21.19 12.53
N ASN A 202 -12.47 -21.48 11.58
CA ASN A 202 -12.14 -22.86 11.23
C ASN A 202 -10.98 -23.34 12.13
N ARG A 203 -11.22 -24.36 12.96
CA ARG A 203 -10.22 -24.86 13.90
C ARG A 203 -9.48 -26.05 13.27
N SER A 204 -8.21 -26.25 13.63
CA SER A 204 -7.50 -27.44 13.19
C SER A 204 -8.26 -28.71 13.62
N LYS A 205 -8.52 -29.60 12.64
CA LYS A 205 -9.31 -30.84 12.79
C LYS A 205 -10.82 -30.66 13.04
N SER A 206 -11.42 -29.48 12.80
CA SER A 206 -12.88 -29.33 12.78
C SER A 206 -13.48 -29.74 11.42
N GLU A 207 -14.73 -30.23 11.43
CA GLU A 207 -15.49 -30.57 10.20
C GLU A 207 -16.37 -29.39 9.72
N GLY A 208 -16.31 -28.26 10.42
CA GLY A 208 -17.04 -27.03 10.13
C GLY A 208 -16.47 -25.84 10.92
N TYR A 209 -17.19 -24.72 10.88
CA TYR A 209 -16.84 -23.48 11.56
C TYR A 209 -17.44 -23.42 12.97
N THR A 210 -16.68 -22.86 13.91
CA THR A 210 -17.27 -22.31 15.14
C THR A 210 -17.80 -20.92 14.81
N ILE A 211 -19.09 -20.68 15.08
CA ILE A 211 -19.72 -19.36 14.94
C ILE A 211 -19.72 -18.70 16.31
N GLN A 212 -18.79 -17.77 16.55
CA GLN A 212 -18.52 -17.22 17.88
C GLN A 212 -18.94 -15.76 17.99
N CYS A 213 -19.74 -15.46 19.01
CA CYS A 213 -20.26 -14.12 19.26
C CYS A 213 -19.14 -13.21 19.76
N LEU A 214 -19.06 -12.02 19.17
CA LEU A 214 -17.98 -11.06 19.42
C LEU A 214 -18.11 -10.39 20.81
N GLU A 215 -19.33 -10.13 21.27
CA GLU A 215 -19.60 -9.49 22.56
C GLU A 215 -19.43 -10.43 23.75
N THR A 216 -19.97 -11.65 23.65
CA THR A 216 -20.04 -12.60 24.77
C THR A 216 -18.86 -13.58 24.80
N GLY A 217 -18.18 -13.75 23.67
CA GLY A 217 -17.17 -14.79 23.47
C GLY A 217 -17.72 -16.22 23.43
N THR A 218 -19.04 -16.42 23.53
CA THR A 218 -19.67 -17.75 23.47
C THR A 218 -19.91 -18.17 22.02
N ALA A 219 -19.90 -19.48 21.77
CA ALA A 219 -20.19 -20.06 20.47
C ALA A 219 -21.69 -20.37 20.33
N ALA A 220 -22.20 -20.30 19.10
CA ALA A 220 -23.49 -20.88 18.76
C ALA A 220 -23.45 -22.39 18.97
N ASP A 221 -24.28 -22.89 19.87
CA ASP A 221 -24.33 -24.26 20.35
C ASP A 221 -25.75 -24.81 20.13
N LEU A 222 -25.86 -25.95 19.47
CA LEU A 222 -27.12 -26.67 19.41
C LEU A 222 -27.31 -27.46 20.71
N GLU A 223 -28.29 -27.07 21.52
CA GLU A 223 -28.42 -27.50 22.91
C GLU A 223 -28.40 -29.04 23.08
N GLY A 224 -27.35 -29.54 23.75
CA GLY A 224 -27.15 -30.97 23.98
C GLY A 224 -26.90 -31.79 22.71
N GLY A 225 -26.74 -31.15 21.54
CA GLY A 225 -26.50 -31.81 20.25
C GLY A 225 -27.67 -32.64 19.74
N LYS A 226 -28.90 -32.34 20.18
CA LYS A 226 -30.09 -33.12 19.82
C LYS A 226 -30.51 -32.86 18.37
N ALA A 227 -31.00 -33.90 17.70
CA ALA A 227 -31.48 -33.83 16.31
C ALA A 227 -32.96 -33.49 16.18
N ASP A 228 -33.68 -33.33 17.31
CA ASP A 228 -35.11 -33.04 17.30
C ASP A 228 -35.37 -31.64 16.72
N ASN A 229 -36.39 -31.55 15.85
CA ASN A 229 -36.86 -30.28 15.32
C ASN A 229 -37.26 -29.34 16.45
N GLY A 230 -36.72 -28.12 16.42
CA GLY A 230 -36.96 -27.09 17.40
C GLY A 230 -35.98 -27.07 18.57
N THR A 231 -34.96 -27.95 18.57
CA THR A 231 -33.86 -27.90 19.54
C THR A 231 -33.24 -26.51 19.56
N ALA A 232 -33.13 -25.88 20.73
CA ALA A 232 -32.66 -24.50 20.83
C ALA A 232 -31.20 -24.36 20.36
N ILE A 233 -30.90 -23.24 19.70
CA ILE A 233 -29.53 -22.78 19.53
C ILE A 233 -29.28 -21.71 20.59
N CYS A 234 -28.18 -21.83 21.31
CA CYS A 234 -27.84 -20.93 22.41
C CYS A 234 -26.35 -20.54 22.38
N GLY A 235 -26.01 -19.51 23.14
CA GLY A 235 -24.62 -19.16 23.45
C GLY A 235 -24.08 -20.10 24.52
N TRP A 236 -22.98 -20.78 24.22
CA TRP A 236 -22.27 -21.61 25.18
C TRP A 236 -20.75 -21.40 25.12
N GLN A 237 -20.04 -21.53 26.23
CA GLN A 237 -18.58 -21.45 26.28
C GLN A 237 -17.98 -22.41 25.26
N SER A 238 -17.07 -21.91 24.42
CA SER A 238 -16.51 -22.73 23.36
C SER A 238 -15.69 -23.91 23.93
N HIS A 239 -16.08 -25.13 23.57
CA HIS A 239 -15.40 -26.37 23.95
C HIS A 239 -15.03 -27.23 22.73
N GLY A 240 -15.36 -26.79 21.51
CA GLY A 240 -14.97 -27.44 20.25
C GLY A 240 -15.73 -28.73 19.93
N GLY A 241 -16.79 -29.03 20.69
CA GLY A 241 -17.65 -30.18 20.41
C GLY A 241 -18.35 -30.06 19.07
N ARG A 242 -18.74 -31.19 18.46
CA ARG A 242 -19.41 -31.22 17.15
C ARG A 242 -20.74 -30.46 17.14
N ASN A 243 -21.40 -30.29 18.29
CA ASN A 243 -22.60 -29.47 18.47
C ASN A 243 -22.35 -27.96 18.39
N GLN A 244 -21.09 -27.51 18.44
CA GLN A 244 -20.66 -26.11 18.23
C GLN A 244 -20.00 -25.88 16.86
N GLN A 245 -19.98 -26.92 16.01
CA GLN A 245 -19.39 -26.86 14.68
C GLN A 245 -20.51 -26.82 13.64
N TRP A 246 -20.37 -25.92 12.67
CA TRP A 246 -21.39 -25.62 11.68
C TRP A 246 -20.79 -25.67 10.27
N LYS A 247 -21.36 -26.50 9.40
CA LYS A 247 -21.07 -26.46 7.96
C LYS A 247 -21.83 -25.30 7.35
N ILE A 248 -21.17 -24.54 6.48
CA ILE A 248 -21.75 -23.39 5.80
C ILE A 248 -21.65 -23.70 4.31
N ASP A 249 -22.79 -24.04 3.71
CA ASP A 249 -22.89 -24.41 2.31
C ASP A 249 -23.55 -23.26 1.53
N THR A 250 -22.91 -22.80 0.46
CA THR A 250 -23.46 -21.76 -0.42
C THR A 250 -24.60 -22.30 -1.27
N LEU A 251 -25.68 -21.54 -1.33
CA LEU A 251 -26.88 -21.77 -2.12
C LEU A 251 -26.91 -20.79 -3.31
N ASP A 252 -28.10 -20.59 -3.88
CA ASP A 252 -28.42 -19.53 -4.83
C ASP A 252 -28.43 -18.13 -4.19
N ASP A 253 -28.21 -17.09 -5.02
CA ASP A 253 -28.26 -15.66 -4.64
C ASP A 253 -27.43 -15.30 -3.38
N ASP A 254 -26.24 -15.90 -3.24
CA ASP A 254 -25.28 -15.71 -2.14
C ASP A 254 -25.79 -16.10 -0.73
N PHE A 255 -26.97 -16.72 -0.61
CA PHE A 255 -27.45 -17.26 0.66
C PHE A 255 -26.71 -18.54 1.05
N GLN A 256 -26.68 -18.80 2.35
CA GLN A 256 -25.99 -19.93 2.94
C GLN A 256 -26.97 -20.81 3.71
N LYS A 257 -26.75 -22.12 3.62
CA LYS A 257 -27.31 -23.12 4.54
C LYS A 257 -26.30 -23.35 5.66
N ILE A 258 -26.72 -23.16 6.91
CA ILE A 258 -25.86 -23.36 8.09
C ILE A 258 -26.33 -24.63 8.81
N THR A 259 -25.51 -25.69 8.81
CA THR A 259 -25.88 -27.02 9.29
C THR A 259 -25.03 -27.46 10.47
N ASN A 260 -25.63 -27.92 11.55
CA ASN A 260 -24.89 -28.45 12.69
C ASN A 260 -24.15 -29.75 12.31
N VAL A 261 -22.88 -29.87 12.68
CA VAL A 261 -22.01 -31.01 12.34
C VAL A 261 -22.39 -32.29 13.10
N LEU A 262 -22.96 -32.18 14.31
CA LEU A 262 -23.35 -33.36 15.09
C LEU A 262 -24.75 -33.86 14.71
N ALA A 263 -25.73 -32.96 14.71
CA ALA A 263 -27.13 -33.32 14.54
C ALA A 263 -27.58 -33.38 13.06
N GLY A 264 -26.90 -32.68 12.15
CA GLY A 264 -27.32 -32.54 10.76
C GLY A 264 -28.51 -31.60 10.53
N SER A 265 -29.09 -31.03 11.59
CA SER A 265 -30.14 -30.02 11.52
C SER A 265 -29.60 -28.67 11.04
N ALA A 266 -30.38 -27.95 10.23
CA ALA A 266 -30.10 -26.59 9.79
C ALA A 266 -30.46 -25.56 10.88
N MET A 267 -29.74 -24.44 10.90
CA MET A 267 -30.08 -23.26 11.68
C MET A 267 -31.34 -22.62 11.10
N ASP A 268 -32.40 -22.59 11.90
CA ASP A 268 -33.75 -22.19 11.51
C ASP A 268 -34.22 -21.02 12.40
N ALA A 269 -34.58 -19.90 11.78
CA ALA A 269 -35.26 -18.81 12.47
C ALA A 269 -36.77 -19.06 12.48
N PHE A 270 -37.35 -19.35 13.64
CA PHE A 270 -38.74 -19.76 13.71
C PHE A 270 -39.65 -18.67 13.15
N MET A 271 -40.61 -19.06 12.31
CA MET A 271 -41.54 -18.15 11.67
C MET A 271 -42.52 -17.45 12.62
N ASN A 272 -42.53 -17.81 13.92
CA ASN A 272 -43.32 -17.12 14.93
C ASN A 272 -42.57 -15.88 15.45
N ASP A 273 -43.14 -14.71 15.16
CA ASP A 273 -42.58 -13.41 15.51
C ASP A 273 -42.59 -13.07 17.00
N ASP A 274 -43.41 -13.74 17.82
CA ASP A 274 -43.56 -13.40 19.25
C ASP A 274 -42.31 -13.78 20.08
N ASP A 275 -41.66 -14.91 19.78
CA ASP A 275 -40.49 -15.39 20.53
C ASP A 275 -39.16 -15.18 19.80
N LYS A 276 -39.19 -14.91 18.48
CA LYS A 276 -38.00 -14.68 17.63
C LYS A 276 -36.92 -15.76 17.75
N ARG A 277 -37.29 -17.00 18.07
CA ARG A 277 -36.34 -18.08 18.40
C ARG A 277 -35.53 -18.55 17.19
N VAL A 278 -34.29 -18.95 17.44
CA VAL A 278 -33.46 -19.70 16.49
C VAL A 278 -33.17 -21.10 17.05
N GLY A 279 -33.35 -22.12 16.22
CA GLY A 279 -33.18 -23.52 16.61
C GLY A 279 -32.68 -24.41 15.48
N GLY A 280 -32.40 -25.66 15.79
CA GLY A 280 -32.13 -26.71 14.81
C GLY A 280 -33.42 -27.27 14.23
N TRP A 281 -33.49 -27.40 12.90
CA TRP A 281 -34.60 -28.06 12.22
C TRP A 281 -34.10 -28.86 11.00
N GLU A 282 -34.86 -29.88 10.59
CA GLU A 282 -34.64 -30.57 9.31
C GLU A 282 -34.65 -29.57 8.15
N TYR A 283 -33.64 -29.64 7.29
CA TYR A 283 -33.56 -28.71 6.17
C TYR A 283 -34.65 -28.99 5.13
N HIS A 284 -35.54 -28.02 4.94
CA HIS A 284 -36.63 -28.07 3.95
C HIS A 284 -36.55 -26.93 2.92
N GLY A 285 -35.47 -26.13 2.96
CA GLY A 285 -35.19 -25.09 1.96
C GLY A 285 -36.02 -23.82 2.08
N GLY A 286 -36.78 -23.65 3.16
CA GLY A 286 -37.58 -22.44 3.40
C GLY A 286 -36.71 -21.21 3.66
N ASN A 287 -37.25 -20.01 3.39
CA ASN A 287 -36.53 -18.74 3.57
C ASN A 287 -36.09 -18.48 5.02
N ASN A 288 -36.67 -19.18 6.00
CA ASN A 288 -36.26 -19.15 7.39
C ASN A 288 -34.99 -19.98 7.71
N GLN A 289 -34.49 -20.76 6.75
CA GLN A 289 -33.27 -21.57 6.86
C GLN A 289 -32.15 -21.10 5.92
N ARG A 290 -32.36 -19.95 5.27
CA ARG A 290 -31.46 -19.35 4.30
C ARG A 290 -30.87 -18.08 4.91
N TRP A 291 -29.57 -18.07 5.11
CA TRP A 291 -28.86 -17.03 5.83
C TRP A 291 -27.87 -16.31 4.92
N PHE A 292 -27.97 -15.00 4.84
CA PHE A 292 -26.97 -14.16 4.20
C PHE A 292 -25.91 -13.77 5.24
N LEU A 293 -24.64 -13.81 4.87
CA LEU A 293 -23.51 -13.49 5.75
C LEU A 293 -23.03 -12.08 5.41
N ASP A 294 -23.66 -11.07 6.00
CA ASP A 294 -23.26 -9.67 5.82
C ASP A 294 -21.87 -9.48 6.42
N THR A 295 -20.85 -9.26 5.58
CA THR A 295 -19.50 -8.94 6.06
C THR A 295 -19.49 -7.57 6.72
N VAL A 296 -19.08 -7.53 7.98
CA VAL A 296 -18.81 -6.29 8.70
C VAL A 296 -17.34 -5.92 8.52
N PRO A 297 -17.03 -4.71 8.03
CA PRO A 297 -15.66 -4.28 7.81
C PRO A 297 -14.80 -4.42 9.06
N SER A 298 -13.70 -5.16 8.93
CA SER A 298 -12.66 -5.24 9.95
C SER A 298 -11.36 -4.75 9.30
N PRO A 299 -10.73 -3.70 9.85
CA PRO A 299 -9.57 -3.10 9.21
C PRO A 299 -8.38 -4.04 9.36
N SER A 300 -7.49 -4.04 8.36
CA SER A 300 -6.21 -4.71 8.47
C SER A 300 -5.45 -4.20 9.71
N PRO A 301 -4.77 -5.07 10.48
CA PRO A 301 -3.88 -4.64 11.56
C PRO A 301 -2.61 -3.92 11.06
N SER A 302 -2.42 -3.84 9.74
CA SER A 302 -1.38 -3.05 9.07
C SER A 302 -1.78 -1.57 8.91
N TRP A 303 -0.93 -0.81 8.22
CA TRP A 303 -1.27 0.53 7.75
C TRP A 303 -2.33 0.48 6.66
N VAL A 304 -3.26 1.44 6.69
CA VAL A 304 -4.37 1.58 5.76
C VAL A 304 -4.52 3.04 5.31
N LEU A 305 -5.11 3.20 4.13
CA LEU A 305 -5.66 4.45 3.63
C LEU A 305 -7.16 4.48 3.94
N ILE A 306 -7.67 5.67 4.28
CA ILE A 306 -9.09 5.89 4.59
C ILE A 306 -9.62 6.95 3.62
N GLN A 307 -10.40 6.55 2.62
CA GLN A 307 -10.93 7.43 1.58
C GLN A 307 -12.41 7.71 1.80
N ASN A 308 -12.82 8.97 1.79
CA ASN A 308 -14.22 9.36 1.89
C ASN A 308 -15.00 8.96 0.63
N GLY A 309 -16.14 8.29 0.76
CA GLY A 309 -16.94 7.83 -0.37
C GLY A 309 -17.71 8.95 -1.08
N GLY A 310 -18.07 10.03 -0.37
CA GLY A 310 -18.77 11.17 -0.95
C GLY A 310 -17.84 12.12 -1.71
N THR A 311 -16.69 12.45 -1.14
CA THR A 311 -15.77 13.44 -1.73
C THR A 311 -14.56 12.82 -2.45
N GLY A 312 -14.29 11.53 -2.25
CA GLY A 312 -13.10 10.85 -2.78
C GLY A 312 -11.78 11.24 -2.08
N LYS A 313 -11.82 12.11 -1.07
CA LYS A 313 -10.62 12.59 -0.36
C LYS A 313 -10.16 11.61 0.71
N PHE A 314 -8.88 11.60 1.00
CA PHE A 314 -8.25 10.74 1.98
C PHE A 314 -8.09 11.45 3.32
N LEU A 315 -8.44 10.76 4.40
CA LEU A 315 -8.18 11.23 5.76
C LEU A 315 -6.67 11.34 5.98
N CYS A 316 -6.21 12.46 6.53
CA CYS A 316 -4.80 12.67 6.80
C CYS A 316 -4.57 13.48 8.08
N SER A 317 -3.33 13.49 8.55
CA SER A 317 -2.85 14.56 9.42
C SER A 317 -2.19 15.65 8.58
N ASP A 318 -2.39 16.92 8.90
CA ASP A 318 -1.64 18.02 8.28
C ASP A 318 -0.21 18.14 8.85
N SER A 319 0.58 19.07 8.31
CA SER A 319 1.97 19.31 8.75
C SER A 319 2.08 19.87 10.18
N LEU A 320 0.99 20.36 10.76
CA LEU A 320 0.91 20.80 12.16
C LEU A 320 0.43 19.67 13.09
N GLY A 321 0.12 18.50 12.52
CA GLY A 321 -0.39 17.33 13.22
C GLY A 321 -1.85 17.46 13.66
N ASN A 322 -2.65 18.26 12.95
CA ASN A 322 -4.12 18.29 13.07
C ASN A 322 -4.75 17.32 12.08
N ILE A 323 -6.00 16.92 12.32
CA ILE A 323 -6.76 16.11 11.37
C ILE A 323 -7.22 16.94 10.17
N SER A 324 -7.12 16.37 8.97
CA SER A 324 -7.48 17.01 7.71
C SER A 324 -7.82 15.97 6.63
N THR A 325 -7.99 16.43 5.39
CA THR A 325 -8.09 15.58 4.20
C THR A 325 -7.17 16.05 3.07
N THR A 326 -6.82 15.13 2.18
CA THR A 326 -6.08 15.39 0.95
C THR A 326 -6.69 14.62 -0.23
N ASP A 327 -6.30 14.94 -1.46
CA ASP A 327 -6.82 14.24 -2.65
C ASP A 327 -6.23 12.82 -2.81
N GLY A 328 -5.14 12.51 -2.10
CA GLY A 328 -4.54 11.16 -2.06
C GLY A 328 -3.11 11.14 -1.49
N PRO A 329 -2.51 9.94 -1.30
CA PRO A 329 -1.11 9.79 -0.92
C PRO A 329 -0.16 10.42 -1.95
N GLU A 330 0.83 11.21 -1.48
CA GLU A 330 1.89 11.78 -2.33
C GLU A 330 2.92 10.76 -2.80
N THR A 331 3.25 9.83 -1.93
CA THR A 331 4.17 8.73 -2.22
C THR A 331 3.71 7.49 -1.45
N VAL A 332 4.34 6.35 -1.73
CA VAL A 332 4.16 5.13 -0.92
C VAL A 332 4.61 5.30 0.53
N PHE A 333 5.43 6.33 0.81
CA PHE A 333 5.91 6.71 2.15
C PHE A 333 5.19 7.95 2.69
N ASP A 334 4.08 8.35 2.08
CA ASP A 334 3.26 9.42 2.64
C ASP A 334 2.55 8.92 3.89
N ASN A 335 3.27 9.01 5.00
CA ASN A 335 2.83 8.58 6.30
C ASN A 335 1.69 9.47 6.83
N TYR A 336 1.43 10.64 6.25
CA TYR A 336 0.39 11.57 6.72
C TYR A 336 -1.01 11.07 6.40
N VAL A 337 -1.18 10.29 5.32
CA VAL A 337 -2.47 9.69 4.93
C VAL A 337 -2.65 8.26 5.42
N GLN A 338 -1.65 7.71 6.11
CA GLN A 338 -1.66 6.34 6.56
C GLN A 338 -2.08 6.25 8.02
N TRP A 339 -3.06 5.39 8.26
CA TRP A 339 -3.66 5.17 9.56
C TRP A 339 -3.56 3.71 9.95
N ARG A 340 -3.61 3.43 11.24
CA ARG A 340 -3.76 2.06 11.73
C ARG A 340 -4.83 2.00 12.79
N PHE A 341 -5.62 0.94 12.71
CA PHE A 341 -6.63 0.59 13.69
C PHE A 341 -5.99 -0.31 14.74
N LEU A 342 -5.79 0.23 15.93
CA LEU A 342 -5.24 -0.48 17.08
C LEU A 342 -6.38 -1.03 17.91
N GLN A 343 -6.50 -2.34 17.95
CA GLN A 343 -7.56 -3.02 18.69
C GLN A 343 -7.42 -2.76 20.20
N LYS A 344 -8.48 -2.22 20.81
CA LYS A 344 -8.55 -1.94 22.26
C LYS A 344 -9.19 -3.06 23.05
N ASP A 345 -10.25 -3.63 22.49
CA ASP A 345 -10.88 -4.82 23.02
C ASP A 345 -11.26 -5.78 21.89
N TYR A 346 -11.66 -6.98 22.29
CA TYR A 346 -12.01 -8.03 21.35
C TYR A 346 -13.36 -7.81 20.64
N THR A 347 -14.14 -6.81 21.06
CA THR A 347 -15.47 -6.53 20.50
C THR A 347 -15.42 -5.77 19.16
N GLY A 348 -14.23 -5.46 18.66
CA GLY A 348 -14.02 -4.69 17.42
C GLY A 348 -14.05 -3.19 17.66
N VAL A 349 -13.52 -2.76 18.81
CA VAL A 349 -13.28 -1.35 19.17
C VAL A 349 -11.81 -1.02 18.96
N TYR A 350 -11.56 0.14 18.36
CA TYR A 350 -10.24 0.57 17.93
C TYR A 350 -9.90 1.97 18.41
N THR A 351 -8.62 2.23 18.65
CA THR A 351 -8.06 3.58 18.50
C THR A 351 -7.42 3.71 17.13
N LEU A 352 -7.51 4.88 16.52
CA LEU A 352 -6.88 5.14 15.22
C LEU A 352 -5.61 5.97 15.46
N VAL A 353 -4.47 5.49 14.96
CA VAL A 353 -3.19 6.19 15.02
C VAL A 353 -2.74 6.60 13.63
N ASN A 354 -2.25 7.82 13.48
CA ASN A 354 -1.66 8.31 12.25
C ASN A 354 -0.16 7.94 12.17
N ARG A 355 0.31 7.46 11.02
CA ARG A 355 1.69 6.98 10.84
C ARG A 355 2.73 8.09 10.94
N ALA A 356 2.47 9.27 10.37
CA ALA A 356 3.43 10.37 10.35
C ALA A 356 3.65 11.00 11.72
N THR A 357 2.56 11.21 12.46
CA THR A 357 2.58 11.97 13.71
C THR A 357 2.64 11.09 14.95
N GLY A 358 2.28 9.81 14.84
CA GLY A 358 2.06 8.93 16.00
C GLY A 358 0.87 9.35 16.88
N ARG A 359 0.09 10.36 16.45
CA ARG A 359 -1.06 10.88 17.21
C ARG A 359 -2.33 10.08 16.95
N PHE A 360 -3.20 10.08 17.93
CA PHE A 360 -4.43 9.31 17.95
C PHE A 360 -5.66 10.17 17.68
N LEU A 361 -6.63 9.61 16.97
CA LEU A 361 -7.93 10.24 16.74
C LEU A 361 -8.77 10.24 18.03
N ARG A 362 -9.22 11.44 18.45
CA ARG A 362 -10.02 11.63 19.66
C ARG A 362 -11.29 12.45 19.38
N GLN A 363 -12.39 12.02 19.98
CA GLN A 363 -13.60 12.83 20.15
C GLN A 363 -13.37 13.90 21.23
N LEU A 364 -13.64 15.16 20.91
CA LEU A 364 -13.61 16.24 21.90
C LEU A 364 -14.97 16.37 22.61
N SER A 365 -14.92 16.84 23.85
CA SER A 365 -16.10 17.05 24.71
C SER A 365 -17.08 18.11 24.14
N SER A 366 -16.58 19.05 23.34
CA SER A 366 -17.41 19.97 22.54
C SER A 366 -17.77 19.31 21.20
N GLN A 367 -18.91 18.62 21.14
CA GLN A 367 -19.43 18.08 19.89
C GLN A 367 -19.71 19.21 18.88
N PRO A 368 -19.49 18.99 17.57
CA PRO A 368 -19.07 17.74 16.91
C PRO A 368 -17.55 17.62 16.68
N SER A 369 -16.74 18.26 17.52
CA SER A 369 -15.32 18.45 17.23
C SER A 369 -14.49 17.20 17.47
N ILE A 370 -13.49 16.97 16.64
CA ILE A 370 -12.49 15.91 16.77
C ILE A 370 -11.08 16.51 16.70
N SER A 371 -10.09 15.80 17.21
CA SER A 371 -8.69 16.20 17.07
C SER A 371 -7.72 15.02 17.10
N LEU A 372 -6.43 15.33 16.89
CA LEU A 372 -5.34 14.40 17.11
C LEU A 372 -4.63 14.71 18.42
N VAL A 373 -4.34 13.67 19.20
CA VAL A 373 -3.68 13.76 20.51
C VAL A 373 -2.44 12.88 20.59
N GLU A 374 -1.44 13.30 21.37
CA GLU A 374 -0.16 12.60 21.46
C GLU A 374 -0.25 11.28 22.22
N THR A 375 -1.15 11.20 23.22
CA THR A 375 -1.34 10.01 24.04
C THR A 375 -2.82 9.71 24.24
N THR A 376 -3.14 8.42 24.22
CA THR A 376 -4.46 7.95 24.67
C THR A 376 -4.46 7.88 26.18
N ASP A 377 -5.47 8.44 26.83
CA ASP A 377 -5.74 8.16 28.25
C ASP A 377 -6.57 6.89 28.43
N ASN A 378 -6.84 6.19 27.32
CA ASN A 378 -7.64 4.98 27.24
C ASN A 378 -9.10 5.19 27.70
N ALA A 379 -9.61 6.41 27.60
CA ALA A 379 -11.02 6.70 27.82
C ALA A 379 -11.86 6.44 26.54
N ILE A 380 -13.17 6.26 26.73
CA ILE A 380 -14.14 5.94 25.66
C ILE A 380 -14.17 6.95 24.50
N ARG A 381 -13.71 8.18 24.73
CA ARG A 381 -13.56 9.25 23.73
C ARG A 381 -12.50 8.98 22.65
N ASP A 382 -11.58 8.05 22.91
CA ASP A 382 -10.58 7.60 21.95
C ASP A 382 -11.05 6.40 21.13
N TRP A 383 -12.21 5.84 21.46
CA TRP A 383 -12.65 4.55 20.98
C TRP A 383 -13.62 4.69 19.81
N TRP A 384 -13.33 3.96 18.75
CA TRP A 384 -14.06 3.98 17.49
C TRP A 384 -14.43 2.56 17.08
N PHE A 385 -15.58 2.39 16.45
CA PHE A 385 -15.95 1.12 15.82
C PHE A 385 -16.40 1.34 14.38
N LEU A 386 -16.38 0.25 13.61
CA LEU A 386 -16.83 0.24 12.22
C LEU A 386 -18.20 -0.41 12.10
N GLU A 387 -18.99 0.12 11.16
CA GLU A 387 -20.26 -0.45 10.70
C GLU A 387 -20.37 -0.30 9.18
N ALA A 388 -21.12 -1.19 8.52
CA ALA A 388 -21.36 -1.09 7.09
C ALA A 388 -22.19 0.17 6.76
N TYR A 389 -21.80 0.89 5.71
CA TYR A 389 -22.51 2.09 5.27
C TYR A 389 -23.75 1.73 4.44
N ASN A 390 -24.91 2.22 4.89
CA ASN A 390 -26.22 2.07 4.23
C ASN A 390 -26.62 0.62 3.90
N ASP A 391 -26.11 -0.37 4.65
CA ASP A 391 -26.37 -1.80 4.44
C ASP A 391 -26.18 -2.26 2.98
N SER A 392 -25.31 -1.56 2.25
CA SER A 392 -25.09 -1.74 0.81
C SER A 392 -23.82 -2.54 0.54
N ASP A 393 -23.82 -3.39 -0.49
CA ASP A 393 -22.68 -4.22 -0.94
C ASP A 393 -21.51 -3.40 -1.52
N THR A 394 -21.46 -2.10 -1.28
CA THR A 394 -20.47 -1.17 -1.84
C THR A 394 -19.09 -1.26 -1.18
N GLY A 395 -18.97 -1.99 -0.06
CA GLY A 395 -17.74 -2.10 0.72
C GLY A 395 -17.35 -0.82 1.48
N LEU A 396 -18.29 0.13 1.61
CA LEU A 396 -18.12 1.37 2.37
C LEU A 396 -18.50 1.19 3.84
N VAL A 397 -17.87 1.99 4.69
CA VAL A 397 -17.97 1.87 6.16
C VAL A 397 -18.26 3.22 6.79
N SER A 398 -18.91 3.20 7.95
CA SER A 398 -18.98 4.34 8.86
C SER A 398 -18.00 4.12 10.02
N ILE A 399 -17.24 5.16 10.36
CA ILE A 399 -16.33 5.17 11.52
C ILE A 399 -17.05 5.93 12.63
N ILE A 400 -17.41 5.25 13.72
CA ILE A 400 -18.36 5.77 14.70
C ILE A 400 -17.70 5.89 16.07
N SER A 401 -17.86 7.05 16.71
CA SER A 401 -17.38 7.31 18.06
C SER A 401 -18.15 6.48 19.08
N LYS A 402 -17.42 5.75 19.94
CA LYS A 402 -18.03 4.96 21.01
C LYS A 402 -18.59 5.81 22.15
N GLU A 403 -18.05 7.01 22.34
CA GLU A 403 -18.52 7.97 23.36
C GLU A 403 -19.87 8.59 22.98
N THR A 404 -20.04 8.97 21.71
CA THR A 404 -21.18 9.81 21.30
C THR A 404 -22.16 9.10 20.36
N GLY A 405 -21.73 8.03 19.70
CA GLY A 405 -22.46 7.41 18.59
C GLY A 405 -22.37 8.19 17.28
N ASN A 406 -21.68 9.33 17.25
CA ASN A 406 -21.57 10.15 16.05
C ASN A 406 -20.61 9.53 15.02
N THR A 407 -20.92 9.73 13.75
CA THR A 407 -20.10 9.23 12.63
C THR A 407 -19.07 10.26 12.19
N LEU A 408 -17.87 9.80 11.86
CA LEU A 408 -16.82 10.62 11.24
C LEU A 408 -17.32 11.13 9.88
N ASP A 409 -17.40 12.45 9.74
CA ASP A 409 -18.00 13.16 8.60
C ASP A 409 -16.95 14.08 7.98
N HIS A 410 -16.81 14.02 6.65
CA HIS A 410 -16.15 15.08 5.90
C HIS A 410 -17.14 16.22 5.64
N TYR A 411 -17.43 16.95 6.72
CA TYR A 411 -18.49 17.95 6.76
C TYR A 411 -18.27 19.05 5.72
N ALA A 412 -19.30 19.26 4.90
CA ALA A 412 -19.29 20.17 3.74
C ALA A 412 -18.14 19.92 2.73
N GLY A 413 -17.40 18.81 2.85
CA GLY A 413 -16.20 18.55 2.07
C GLY A 413 -14.98 19.40 2.45
N GLU A 414 -15.02 20.05 3.62
CA GLU A 414 -13.99 21.00 4.06
C GLU A 414 -13.30 20.61 5.36
N ARG A 415 -14.03 20.07 6.34
CA ARG A 415 -13.52 19.77 7.69
C ARG A 415 -13.92 18.38 8.13
N ILE A 416 -13.13 17.76 9.01
CA ILE A 416 -13.49 16.49 9.61
C ILE A 416 -14.13 16.73 10.97
N GLU A 417 -15.34 16.21 11.16
CA GLU A 417 -16.12 16.28 12.39
C GLU A 417 -16.68 14.91 12.73
N ALA A 418 -17.18 14.74 13.95
CA ALA A 418 -17.99 13.60 14.34
C ALA A 418 -19.42 14.07 14.57
N LEU A 419 -20.25 13.91 13.53
CA LEU A 419 -21.59 14.46 13.44
C LEU A 419 -22.62 13.36 13.24
N ASP A 420 -23.68 13.40 14.07
CA ASP A 420 -24.93 12.69 13.85
C ASP A 420 -24.77 11.17 13.64
N THR A 421 -25.89 10.47 13.55
CA THR A 421 -25.97 9.02 13.57
C THR A 421 -26.48 8.43 12.25
N GLY A 422 -26.94 9.28 11.32
CA GLY A 422 -27.46 8.87 10.02
C GLY A 422 -26.38 8.45 9.02
N THR A 423 -26.66 7.38 8.27
CA THR A 423 -25.83 6.82 7.17
C THR A 423 -26.35 7.23 5.78
N ASP A 424 -27.22 8.23 5.69
CA ASP A 424 -27.82 8.75 4.46
C ASP A 424 -26.94 9.79 3.72
N ASN A 425 -25.92 10.32 4.40
CA ASN A 425 -24.97 11.26 3.82
C ASN A 425 -23.70 10.54 3.31
N PRO A 426 -23.35 10.62 2.01
CA PRO A 426 -22.17 9.95 1.47
C PRO A 426 -20.85 10.49 2.03
N ASN A 427 -20.81 11.71 2.59
CA ASN A 427 -19.63 12.25 3.27
C ASN A 427 -19.32 11.57 4.62
N ARG A 428 -20.21 10.68 5.09
CA ARG A 428 -20.04 9.85 6.30
C ARG A 428 -19.62 8.41 5.96
N SER A 429 -19.39 8.14 4.69
CA SER A 429 -18.94 6.85 4.18
C SER A 429 -17.44 6.86 3.93
N TRP A 430 -16.78 5.76 4.23
CA TRP A 430 -15.32 5.63 4.10
C TRP A 430 -14.96 4.27 3.50
N LYS A 431 -14.00 4.26 2.60
CA LYS A 431 -13.35 3.05 2.09
C LYS A 431 -12.02 2.87 2.80
N ILE A 432 -11.82 1.71 3.42
CA ILE A 432 -10.57 1.35 4.09
C ILE A 432 -9.78 0.42 3.17
N MET A 433 -8.54 0.79 2.84
CA MET A 433 -7.70 0.06 1.91
C MET A 433 -6.34 -0.21 2.55
N PRO A 434 -5.75 -1.41 2.44
CA PRO A 434 -4.36 -1.64 2.83
C PRO A 434 -3.44 -0.58 2.20
N ALA A 435 -2.52 -0.03 2.98
CA ALA A 435 -1.46 0.85 2.46
C ALA A 435 -0.33 0.04 1.81
N ASN A 436 -0.33 -1.29 2.02
CA ASN A 436 0.61 -2.23 1.43
C ASN A 436 0.04 -2.73 0.11
N ASP A 437 0.89 -2.85 -0.91
CA ASP A 437 0.58 -3.24 -2.29
C ASP A 437 0.06 -2.09 -3.19
N TRP A 438 0.99 -1.25 -3.70
CA TRP A 438 1.45 -1.23 -5.10
C TRP A 438 0.52 -0.57 -6.08
N LEU A 439 1.09 0.32 -6.89
CA LEU A 439 0.79 0.33 -8.31
C LEU A 439 2.14 0.38 -9.04
N THR A 440 2.72 -0.80 -9.28
CA THR A 440 3.80 -0.95 -10.25
C THR A 440 3.29 -0.34 -11.55
N SER A 441 3.86 0.80 -11.94
CA SER A 441 3.48 1.46 -13.18
C SER A 441 4.39 1.01 -14.30
N PHE A 442 3.81 0.83 -15.47
CA PHE A 442 4.50 0.39 -16.67
C PHE A 442 4.27 1.39 -17.79
N THR A 443 5.26 1.52 -18.65
CA THR A 443 5.09 2.16 -19.95
C THR A 443 4.63 1.12 -20.95
N LEU A 444 3.62 1.46 -21.74
CA LEU A 444 3.13 0.65 -22.85
C LEU A 444 3.82 1.11 -24.13
N ILE A 445 4.79 0.35 -24.64
CA ILE A 445 5.58 0.66 -25.83
C ILE A 445 5.02 -0.08 -27.04
N ASN A 446 4.64 0.63 -28.09
CA ASN A 446 4.07 0.00 -29.27
C ASN A 446 5.14 -0.72 -30.10
N GLY A 447 4.85 -1.95 -30.52
CA GLY A 447 5.79 -2.81 -31.26
C GLY A 447 6.15 -2.31 -32.67
N LYS A 448 5.26 -1.56 -33.33
CA LYS A 448 5.50 -1.01 -34.69
C LYS A 448 6.24 0.32 -34.66
N THR A 449 5.80 1.22 -33.78
CA THR A 449 6.29 2.61 -33.77
C THR A 449 7.47 2.81 -32.83
N GLY A 450 7.59 1.97 -31.78
CA GLY A 450 8.53 2.18 -30.68
C GLY A 450 8.15 3.34 -29.75
N LEU A 451 6.94 3.91 -29.94
CA LEU A 451 6.42 5.00 -29.13
C LEU A 451 5.58 4.46 -27.97
N CYS A 452 5.57 5.22 -26.90
CA CYS A 452 4.85 4.95 -25.66
C CYS A 452 3.43 5.50 -25.75
N LEU A 453 2.45 4.73 -25.30
CA LEU A 453 1.12 5.27 -25.08
C LEU A 453 1.15 6.32 -23.96
N SER A 454 0.59 7.49 -24.21
CA SER A 454 0.44 8.55 -23.21
C SER A 454 -0.98 9.08 -23.16
N ALA A 455 -1.34 9.73 -22.04
CA ALA A 455 -2.60 10.45 -21.90
C ALA A 455 -2.32 11.91 -21.52
N HIS A 456 -2.70 12.86 -22.38
CA HIS A 456 -2.51 14.29 -22.11
C HIS A 456 -3.84 15.02 -22.07
N TYR A 457 -3.90 16.07 -21.26
CA TYR A 457 -4.99 17.02 -21.29
C TYR A 457 -4.82 17.98 -22.48
N ARG A 458 -5.80 18.04 -23.38
CA ARG A 458 -5.85 19.02 -24.49
C ARG A 458 -7.28 19.47 -24.73
N ARG A 459 -7.49 20.80 -24.78
CA ARG A 459 -8.79 21.42 -25.11
C ARG A 459 -9.94 20.85 -24.24
N GLU A 460 -9.75 20.92 -22.93
CA GLU A 460 -10.74 20.55 -21.92
C GLU A 460 -11.03 19.04 -21.75
N GLU A 461 -10.36 18.17 -22.51
CA GLU A 461 -10.51 16.71 -22.43
C GLU A 461 -9.15 15.99 -22.34
N ILE A 462 -9.14 14.82 -21.71
CA ILE A 462 -7.98 13.91 -21.74
C ILE A 462 -8.03 13.08 -23.01
N ARG A 463 -6.94 13.07 -23.78
CA ARG A 463 -6.80 12.28 -25.01
C ARG A 463 -5.58 11.38 -24.95
N LEU A 464 -5.76 10.15 -25.44
CA LEU A 464 -4.65 9.25 -25.68
C LEU A 464 -3.82 9.76 -26.86
N SER A 465 -2.51 9.65 -26.75
CA SER A 465 -1.55 9.91 -27.82
C SER A 465 -0.34 9.01 -27.70
N THR A 466 0.70 9.26 -28.47
CA THR A 466 1.98 8.58 -28.31
C THR A 466 3.12 9.56 -28.12
N VAL A 467 4.04 9.22 -27.23
CA VAL A 467 5.29 9.95 -27.00
C VAL A 467 6.46 9.02 -27.18
N ASP A 468 7.60 9.58 -27.51
CA ASP A 468 8.84 8.86 -27.73
C ASP A 468 9.69 8.76 -26.44
N ASP A 469 9.28 9.45 -25.37
CA ASP A 469 9.92 9.44 -24.05
C ASP A 469 9.26 8.43 -23.09
N LEU A 470 10.00 7.36 -22.79
CA LEU A 470 9.62 6.30 -21.85
C LEU A 470 9.54 6.78 -20.39
N SER A 471 10.20 7.89 -20.08
CA SER A 471 10.17 8.50 -18.76
C SER A 471 9.08 9.57 -18.62
N ASP A 472 8.35 9.88 -19.70
CA ASP A 472 7.20 10.78 -19.62
C ASP A 472 6.18 10.20 -18.64
N PHE A 473 5.86 11.02 -17.65
CA PHE A 473 4.94 10.66 -16.60
C PHE A 473 3.52 10.37 -17.14
N HIS A 474 3.12 11.04 -18.23
CA HIS A 474 1.86 10.79 -18.93
C HIS A 474 1.85 9.44 -19.65
N ALA A 475 3.00 8.81 -19.82
CA ALA A 475 3.15 7.49 -20.43
C ALA A 475 3.24 6.34 -19.39
N GLN A 476 3.07 6.63 -18.09
CA GLN A 476 3.06 5.63 -17.03
C GLN A 476 1.64 5.16 -16.70
N TRP A 477 1.46 3.84 -16.68
CA TRP A 477 0.16 3.19 -16.54
C TRP A 477 0.16 2.14 -15.44
N ILE A 478 -0.94 2.07 -14.74
CA ILE A 478 -1.15 1.23 -13.58
C ILE A 478 -2.17 0.15 -13.93
N PHE A 479 -1.86 -1.09 -13.60
CA PHE A 479 -2.73 -2.25 -13.82
C PHE A 479 -3.35 -2.64 -12.49
N ARG A 480 -4.69 -2.64 -12.40
CA ARG A 480 -5.43 -3.03 -11.20
C ARG A 480 -6.25 -4.28 -11.46
N GLU A 481 -5.98 -5.34 -10.72
CA GLU A 481 -6.80 -6.56 -10.73
C GLU A 481 -8.24 -6.24 -10.27
N VAL A 482 -9.21 -6.89 -10.89
CA VAL A 482 -10.63 -6.82 -10.52
C VAL A 482 -11.07 -8.26 -10.23
N ALA A 483 -11.74 -8.48 -9.10
CA ALA A 483 -11.95 -9.78 -8.45
C ALA A 483 -12.20 -10.98 -9.41
N GLU A 484 -11.50 -12.08 -9.12
CA GLU A 484 -11.51 -13.39 -9.80
C GLU A 484 -11.33 -13.38 -11.33
N GLY A 485 -10.09 -13.55 -11.78
CA GLY A 485 -9.74 -13.82 -13.18
C GLY A 485 -8.59 -12.95 -13.70
N PRO A 486 -8.12 -13.16 -14.94
CA PRO A 486 -6.98 -12.43 -15.54
C PRO A 486 -7.36 -11.03 -16.04
N LEU A 487 -8.39 -10.40 -15.47
CA LEU A 487 -8.94 -9.12 -15.92
C LEU A 487 -8.44 -7.97 -15.05
N PHE A 488 -8.19 -6.82 -15.69
CA PHE A 488 -7.69 -5.63 -15.00
C PHE A 488 -8.22 -4.33 -15.60
N SER A 489 -8.17 -3.26 -14.82
CA SER A 489 -8.30 -1.88 -15.32
C SER A 489 -6.92 -1.26 -15.54
N ILE A 490 -6.81 -0.38 -16.54
CA ILE A 490 -5.57 0.33 -16.87
C ILE A 490 -5.76 1.82 -16.60
N GLN A 491 -5.06 2.33 -15.59
CA GLN A 491 -5.20 3.70 -15.11
C GLN A 491 -3.92 4.50 -15.35
N ASN A 492 -4.04 5.70 -15.90
CA ASN A 492 -2.92 6.59 -16.09
C ASN A 492 -2.42 7.14 -14.75
N LYS A 493 -1.12 7.09 -14.52
CA LYS A 493 -0.49 7.57 -13.28
C LYS A 493 -0.55 9.08 -13.12
N ALA A 494 -0.50 9.84 -14.22
CA ALA A 494 -0.42 11.30 -14.19
C ALA A 494 -1.76 11.98 -13.92
N ASN A 495 -2.86 11.38 -14.36
CA ASN A 495 -4.16 12.06 -14.35
C ASN A 495 -5.34 11.13 -14.02
N ASN A 496 -5.08 9.92 -13.53
CA ASN A 496 -6.09 8.92 -13.16
C ASN A 496 -7.03 8.48 -14.29
N TYR A 497 -6.78 8.86 -15.54
CA TYR A 497 -7.59 8.48 -16.69
C TYR A 497 -7.58 6.96 -16.88
N ILE A 498 -8.75 6.35 -16.97
CA ILE A 498 -8.90 4.91 -17.20
C ILE A 498 -9.14 4.68 -18.70
N ILE A 499 -8.29 3.87 -19.34
CA ILE A 499 -8.44 3.54 -20.76
C ILE A 499 -9.79 2.85 -20.96
N GLY A 500 -10.65 3.43 -21.80
CA GLY A 500 -12.00 2.91 -22.08
C GLY A 500 -13.06 3.27 -21.03
N GLY A 501 -12.70 4.00 -19.97
CA GLY A 501 -13.61 4.45 -18.92
C GLY A 501 -13.71 3.50 -17.70
N PRO A 502 -14.46 3.89 -16.65
CA PRO A 502 -14.43 3.21 -15.35
C PRO A 502 -14.88 1.75 -15.33
N SER A 503 -15.74 1.35 -16.29
CA SER A 503 -16.25 -0.03 -16.41
C SER A 503 -15.43 -0.89 -17.37
N ALA A 504 -14.37 -0.36 -17.98
CA ALA A 504 -13.58 -1.09 -18.95
C ALA A 504 -12.62 -2.08 -18.28
N LEU A 505 -12.76 -3.36 -18.65
CA LEU A 505 -11.90 -4.44 -18.20
C LEU A 505 -11.08 -4.97 -19.37
N TRP A 506 -9.79 -5.18 -19.11
CA TRP A 506 -8.77 -5.54 -20.08
C TRP A 506 -8.13 -6.88 -19.71
N GLU A 507 -7.63 -7.59 -20.71
CA GLU A 507 -6.82 -8.80 -20.56
C GLU A 507 -5.52 -8.67 -21.37
N LEU A 508 -4.46 -9.34 -20.90
CA LEU A 508 -3.19 -9.44 -21.62
C LEU A 508 -3.21 -10.68 -22.51
N VAL A 509 -2.94 -10.50 -23.80
CA VAL A 509 -2.85 -11.59 -24.77
C VAL A 509 -1.40 -11.79 -25.18
N VAL A 510 -0.78 -12.89 -24.76
CA VAL A 510 0.64 -13.15 -25.05
C VAL A 510 0.86 -13.33 -26.56
N CYS A 511 1.62 -12.44 -27.22
CA CYS A 511 2.04 -12.64 -28.62
C CYS A 511 3.32 -13.48 -28.68
N CYS A 512 4.36 -13.02 -27.98
CA CYS A 512 5.65 -13.69 -27.87
C CYS A 512 6.35 -13.30 -26.56
N GLU A 513 7.58 -13.79 -26.35
CA GLU A 513 8.41 -13.55 -25.15
C GLU A 513 8.76 -12.07 -24.86
N LYS A 514 8.26 -11.13 -25.66
CA LYS A 514 8.59 -9.69 -25.59
C LYS A 514 7.38 -8.77 -25.76
N TYR A 515 6.28 -9.25 -26.33
CA TYR A 515 5.12 -8.42 -26.62
C TYR A 515 3.82 -9.13 -26.28
N PHE A 516 2.82 -8.33 -25.91
CA PHE A 516 1.44 -8.73 -25.62
C PHE A 516 0.47 -7.81 -26.36
N GLY A 517 -0.73 -8.32 -26.65
CA GLY A 517 -1.89 -7.53 -26.97
C GLY A 517 -2.61 -7.10 -25.70
N VAL A 518 -3.24 -5.93 -25.75
CA VAL A 518 -4.13 -5.44 -24.68
C VAL A 518 -5.54 -5.49 -25.24
N ARG A 519 -6.32 -6.48 -24.82
CA ARG A 519 -7.66 -6.73 -25.36
C ARG A 519 -8.72 -6.30 -24.36
N ASN A 520 -9.72 -5.58 -24.82
CA ASN A 520 -10.87 -5.25 -24.01
C ASN A 520 -11.79 -6.48 -23.92
N SER A 521 -12.09 -6.92 -22.69
CA SER A 521 -12.83 -8.18 -22.45
C SER A 521 -14.29 -8.15 -22.93
N SER A 522 -14.95 -6.99 -22.89
CA SER A 522 -16.36 -6.88 -23.28
C SER A 522 -16.55 -6.71 -24.79
N THR A 523 -15.62 -6.02 -25.45
CA THR A 523 -15.73 -5.73 -26.89
C THR A 523 -14.87 -6.63 -27.77
N GLY A 524 -13.89 -7.34 -27.21
CA GLY A 524 -12.91 -8.13 -27.96
C GLY A 524 -11.87 -7.28 -28.72
N LYS A 525 -11.95 -5.95 -28.67
CA LYS A 525 -11.07 -5.03 -29.41
C LYS A 525 -9.68 -4.92 -28.78
N TYR A 526 -8.66 -4.83 -29.62
CA TYR A 526 -7.28 -4.59 -29.18
C TYR A 526 -6.94 -3.11 -29.20
N LEU A 527 -6.24 -2.65 -28.16
CA LEU A 527 -5.58 -1.35 -28.16
C LEU A 527 -4.44 -1.35 -29.19
N ALA A 528 -4.41 -0.33 -30.05
CA ALA A 528 -3.48 -0.29 -31.18
C ALA A 528 -3.01 1.13 -31.52
N ILE A 529 -1.93 1.27 -32.29
CA ILE A 529 -1.46 2.56 -32.84
C ILE A 529 -1.53 2.57 -34.37
N LYS A 530 -2.41 3.41 -34.94
CA LYS A 530 -2.54 3.57 -36.40
C LYS A 530 -2.23 5.00 -36.80
N ASP A 531 -1.35 5.18 -37.78
CA ASP A 531 -0.89 6.50 -38.23
C ASP A 531 -0.39 7.40 -37.08
N GLY A 532 0.21 6.78 -36.05
CA GLY A 532 0.71 7.46 -34.86
C GLY A 532 -0.36 7.89 -33.85
N GLN A 533 -1.60 7.41 -33.98
CA GLN A 533 -2.70 7.68 -33.06
C GLN A 533 -3.22 6.41 -32.39
N PRO A 534 -3.57 6.47 -31.08
CA PRO A 534 -4.21 5.36 -30.39
C PRO A 534 -5.60 5.05 -30.94
N THR A 535 -5.89 3.77 -31.13
CA THR A 535 -7.11 3.23 -31.74
C THR A 535 -7.53 1.93 -31.04
N PHE A 536 -8.76 1.47 -31.29
CA PHE A 536 -9.27 0.18 -30.82
C PHE A 536 -9.76 -0.62 -32.03
N GLU A 537 -9.06 -1.70 -32.36
CA GLU A 537 -9.25 -2.46 -33.61
C GLU A 537 -9.95 -3.81 -33.35
N ASP A 538 -10.82 -4.21 -34.29
CA ASP A 538 -11.65 -5.42 -34.23
C ASP A 538 -10.94 -6.68 -34.77
N SER A 539 -9.80 -6.52 -35.46
CA SER A 539 -9.04 -7.64 -36.04
C SER A 539 -8.25 -8.41 -34.98
N ASP A 540 -8.10 -9.72 -35.18
CA ASP A 540 -7.15 -10.53 -34.43
C ASP A 540 -5.76 -9.90 -34.51
N MET A 541 -4.99 -10.04 -33.43
CA MET A 541 -3.67 -9.44 -33.28
C MET A 541 -2.65 -10.05 -34.27
N ASP A 542 -2.65 -9.54 -35.50
CA ASP A 542 -1.90 -10.06 -36.64
C ASP A 542 -0.73 -9.14 -37.07
N ASP A 543 -0.72 -7.89 -36.60
CA ASP A 543 0.31 -6.89 -36.91
C ASP A 543 0.88 -6.17 -35.66
N GLN A 544 2.10 -5.66 -35.80
CA GLN A 544 2.94 -5.04 -34.77
C GLN A 544 2.30 -3.81 -34.11
N HIS A 545 1.31 -3.20 -34.75
CA HIS A 545 0.65 -2.01 -34.22
C HIS A 545 -0.34 -2.28 -33.09
N GLN A 546 -0.80 -3.53 -32.94
CA GLN A 546 -1.63 -4.00 -31.81
C GLN A 546 -0.77 -4.63 -30.69
N CYS A 547 0.54 -4.76 -30.92
CA CYS A 547 1.49 -5.34 -29.98
C CYS A 547 2.10 -4.27 -29.07
N TRP A 548 2.24 -4.60 -27.79
CA TRP A 548 2.80 -3.73 -26.77
C TRP A 548 3.90 -4.45 -26.00
N GLU A 549 4.93 -3.71 -25.63
CA GLU A 549 5.99 -4.12 -24.72
C GLU A 549 5.85 -3.30 -23.42
N LEU A 550 6.02 -3.95 -22.27
CA LEU A 550 5.98 -3.29 -20.96
C LEU A 550 7.42 -2.96 -20.57
N ALA A 551 7.63 -1.71 -20.20
CA ALA A 551 8.85 -1.28 -19.54
C ALA A 551 8.53 -0.70 -18.17
N SER A 552 9.39 -0.99 -17.20
CA SER A 552 9.36 -0.33 -15.88
C SER A 552 10.75 0.20 -15.55
N GLY A 553 10.83 1.30 -14.80
CA GLY A 553 12.09 1.90 -14.39
C GLY A 553 12.72 1.14 -13.22
N ARG A 554 14.02 0.83 -13.30
CA ARG A 554 14.86 0.33 -12.19
C ARG A 554 15.69 1.49 -11.61
N THR A 555 15.89 1.52 -10.29
CA THR A 555 17.02 2.24 -9.67
C THR A 555 18.09 1.23 -9.28
N ILE A 556 19.29 1.33 -9.86
CA ILE A 556 20.46 0.56 -9.41
C ILE A 556 21.54 1.51 -8.85
N ASP A 557 22.34 0.98 -7.91
CA ASP A 557 23.72 1.25 -7.50
C ASP A 557 24.48 2.10 -8.52
N ASN A 558 24.12 3.38 -8.71
CA ASN A 558 24.71 4.33 -9.66
C ASN A 558 24.21 4.36 -11.13
N GLY A 559 22.90 4.26 -11.39
CA GLY A 559 22.33 4.62 -12.71
C GLY A 559 20.92 4.09 -12.95
N TYR A 560 20.19 4.68 -13.90
CA TYR A 560 18.93 4.10 -14.41
C TYR A 560 19.21 3.21 -15.60
N ASP A 561 18.65 2.00 -15.57
CA ASP A 561 18.38 1.21 -16.76
C ASP A 561 16.87 0.95 -16.85
N LEU A 562 16.30 1.15 -18.03
CA LEU A 562 14.94 0.71 -18.34
C LEU A 562 14.97 -0.81 -18.49
N ILE A 563 14.19 -1.52 -17.67
CA ILE A 563 14.01 -2.96 -17.88
C ILE A 563 12.94 -3.14 -18.94
N TYR A 564 13.35 -3.77 -20.02
CA TYR A 564 12.47 -4.30 -21.05
C TYR A 564 12.16 -5.75 -20.71
N MET A 565 10.89 -6.11 -20.58
CA MET A 565 10.32 -7.46 -20.42
C MET A 565 11.33 -8.62 -20.16
N ASP A 566 11.93 -8.62 -18.96
CA ASP A 566 12.84 -9.65 -18.47
C ASP A 566 12.08 -10.73 -17.68
N ASP A 567 12.78 -11.78 -17.25
CA ASP A 567 12.14 -12.91 -16.54
C ASP A 567 11.49 -12.50 -15.21
N ASP A 568 11.87 -11.34 -14.64
CA ASP A 568 11.30 -10.82 -13.40
C ASP A 568 10.01 -10.04 -13.65
N LEU A 569 9.96 -9.22 -14.72
CA LEU A 569 8.72 -8.57 -15.15
C LEU A 569 7.65 -9.60 -15.54
N LEU A 570 8.06 -10.69 -16.21
CA LEU A 570 7.14 -11.75 -16.63
C LEU A 570 6.46 -12.47 -15.46
N LYS A 571 7.13 -12.61 -14.31
CA LYS A 571 6.53 -13.19 -13.09
C LYS A 571 5.51 -12.26 -12.44
N VAL A 572 5.74 -10.94 -12.48
CA VAL A 572 4.76 -9.95 -12.02
C VAL A 572 3.50 -9.96 -12.89
N LEU A 573 3.65 -10.32 -14.17
CA LEU A 573 2.52 -10.42 -15.09
C LEU A 573 1.72 -11.73 -14.97
N GLU A 574 2.25 -12.74 -14.27
CA GLU A 574 1.63 -14.06 -14.13
C GLU A 574 0.17 -14.02 -13.61
N PRO A 575 -0.17 -13.21 -12.58
CA PRO A 575 -1.54 -13.10 -12.09
C PRO A 575 -2.52 -12.57 -13.14
N PHE A 576 -2.06 -11.74 -14.08
CA PHE A 576 -2.89 -11.14 -15.15
C PHE A 576 -3.04 -12.04 -16.38
N LEU A 577 -2.55 -13.29 -16.33
CA LEU A 577 -2.65 -14.26 -17.42
C LEU A 577 -3.53 -15.45 -17.02
N ASN A 578 -4.34 -15.93 -17.97
CA ASN A 578 -5.10 -17.16 -17.78
C ASN A 578 -4.19 -18.39 -17.70
N SER A 579 -4.69 -19.51 -17.17
CA SER A 579 -3.89 -20.72 -16.90
C SER A 579 -3.14 -21.24 -18.14
N GLN A 580 -3.78 -21.21 -19.31
CA GLN A 580 -3.17 -21.66 -20.57
C GLN A 580 -2.04 -20.73 -21.04
N GLN A 581 -2.25 -19.41 -20.97
CA GLN A 581 -1.24 -18.40 -21.32
C GLN A 581 -0.07 -18.40 -20.33
N ARG A 582 -0.37 -18.62 -19.05
CA ARG A 582 0.60 -18.73 -17.96
C ARG A 582 1.54 -19.93 -18.18
N ASP A 583 1.01 -21.09 -18.51
CA ASP A 583 1.81 -22.29 -18.75
C ASP A 583 2.64 -22.18 -20.03
N ASP A 584 2.07 -21.60 -21.10
CA ASP A 584 2.80 -21.30 -22.33
C ASP A 584 3.94 -20.28 -22.09
N MET A 585 3.69 -19.25 -21.30
CA MET A 585 4.70 -18.27 -20.88
C MET A 585 5.80 -18.93 -20.04
N LYS A 586 5.45 -19.73 -19.02
CA LYS A 586 6.42 -20.46 -18.17
C LYS A 586 7.32 -21.40 -18.98
N HIS A 587 6.74 -22.14 -19.93
CA HIS A 587 7.47 -23.04 -20.83
C HIS A 587 8.41 -22.30 -21.79
N ARG A 588 8.03 -21.10 -22.23
CA ARG A 588 8.86 -20.26 -23.11
C ARG A 588 10.00 -19.58 -22.35
N ILE A 589 9.75 -19.08 -21.15
CA ILE A 589 10.78 -18.56 -20.23
C ILE A 589 11.85 -19.62 -19.96
N GLN A 590 11.45 -20.87 -19.68
CA GLN A 590 12.41 -21.98 -19.51
C GLN A 590 13.24 -22.32 -20.76
N LYS A 591 12.79 -21.90 -21.96
CA LYS A 591 13.44 -22.19 -23.26
C LYS A 591 14.26 -21.03 -23.83
N ARG A 592 14.38 -19.90 -23.12
CA ARG A 592 15.07 -18.66 -23.56
C ARG A 592 16.55 -18.83 -23.95
N GLY A 593 17.15 -20.01 -23.75
CA GLY A 593 18.52 -20.32 -24.16
C GLY A 593 18.75 -20.69 -25.63
N ALA A 594 17.75 -20.97 -26.48
CA ALA A 594 18.08 -21.58 -27.79
C ALA A 594 17.09 -21.48 -28.98
N LYS A 595 16.11 -20.58 -29.04
CA LYS A 595 15.28 -20.46 -30.27
C LYS A 595 15.00 -19.02 -30.71
N LYS A 596 15.17 -18.81 -32.02
CA LYS A 596 14.90 -17.53 -32.68
C LYS A 596 13.38 -17.30 -32.82
N PRO A 597 12.93 -16.04 -32.67
CA PRO A 597 11.54 -15.64 -32.86
C PRO A 597 11.04 -15.74 -34.33
N PRO A 598 9.74 -15.48 -34.62
CA PRO A 598 9.16 -15.56 -35.96
C PRO A 598 9.96 -14.79 -37.02
N LYS A 599 9.93 -15.28 -38.26
CA LYS A 599 10.91 -15.01 -39.34
C LYS A 599 11.09 -13.55 -39.78
N ASP A 600 10.28 -12.61 -39.32
CA ASP A 600 10.36 -11.21 -39.78
C ASP A 600 10.40 -10.22 -38.61
N LYS A 601 11.57 -10.14 -37.96
CA LYS A 601 11.89 -9.17 -36.89
C LYS A 601 12.96 -8.15 -37.28
N SER A 602 13.45 -8.17 -38.52
CA SER A 602 14.44 -7.20 -39.01
C SER A 602 13.91 -5.76 -39.06
N GLU A 603 12.59 -5.59 -39.12
CA GLU A 603 11.93 -4.27 -39.24
C GLU A 603 11.34 -3.75 -37.92
N TRP A 604 11.36 -4.54 -36.84
CA TRP A 604 10.77 -4.14 -35.56
C TRP A 604 11.63 -3.02 -34.97
N LYS A 605 11.01 -1.87 -34.70
CA LYS A 605 11.74 -0.73 -34.17
C LYS A 605 12.13 -1.01 -32.72
N LEU A 606 13.44 -1.08 -32.47
CA LEU A 606 13.96 -1.05 -31.11
C LEU A 606 13.51 0.26 -30.45
N PRO A 607 13.06 0.22 -29.18
CA PRO A 607 12.84 1.42 -28.39
C PRO A 607 14.10 2.30 -28.42
N SER A 608 13.93 3.61 -28.52
CA SER A 608 15.09 4.51 -28.47
C SER A 608 15.85 4.29 -27.15
N LYS A 609 17.15 3.98 -27.22
CA LYS A 609 18.02 3.85 -26.04
C LYS A 609 17.83 5.05 -25.10
N ASN A 610 17.78 4.76 -23.79
CA ASN A 610 17.75 5.68 -22.63
C ASN A 610 17.91 7.17 -23.01
N ARG A 611 16.82 7.93 -22.90
CA ARG A 611 16.73 9.30 -23.43
C ARG A 611 17.44 10.39 -22.63
N VAL A 612 18.00 10.06 -21.46
CA VAL A 612 19.00 10.96 -20.85
C VAL A 612 20.35 10.56 -21.44
N ALA A 613 20.76 11.29 -22.48
CA ALA A 613 22.00 10.99 -23.18
C ALA A 613 23.19 11.25 -22.24
N GLU A 614 24.20 10.36 -22.27
CA GLU A 614 25.47 10.65 -21.59
C GLU A 614 26.16 11.82 -22.29
N PRO A 615 26.37 12.95 -21.60
CA PRO A 615 26.97 14.12 -22.24
C PRO A 615 28.46 13.90 -22.46
N ASP A 616 28.94 14.18 -23.67
CA ASP A 616 30.37 14.34 -23.91
C ASP A 616 30.94 15.50 -23.06
N PRO A 617 32.27 15.58 -22.85
CA PRO A 617 32.86 16.59 -21.98
C PRO A 617 32.51 18.04 -22.34
N THR A 618 32.36 18.36 -23.64
CA THR A 618 32.02 19.71 -24.08
C THR A 618 30.54 20.00 -23.80
N VAL A 619 29.63 19.07 -24.12
CA VAL A 619 28.20 19.19 -23.80
C VAL A 619 27.98 19.29 -22.29
N ARG A 620 28.68 18.47 -21.49
CA ARG A 620 28.63 18.50 -20.03
C ARG A 620 29.10 19.83 -19.47
N ARG A 621 30.19 20.41 -19.98
CA ARG A 621 30.68 21.74 -19.57
C ARG A 621 29.69 22.85 -19.90
N LEU A 622 29.09 22.81 -21.10
CA LEU A 622 28.09 23.80 -21.51
C LEU A 622 26.80 23.68 -20.69
N LEU A 623 26.26 22.48 -20.50
CA LEU A 623 25.08 22.28 -19.65
C LEU A 623 25.36 22.64 -18.19
N SER A 624 26.55 22.34 -17.68
CA SER A 624 27.00 22.81 -16.35
C SER A 624 27.02 24.33 -16.25
N ALA A 625 27.46 25.02 -17.30
CA ALA A 625 27.46 26.47 -17.34
C ALA A 625 26.04 27.07 -17.53
N LEU A 626 25.10 26.35 -18.15
CA LEU A 626 23.68 26.73 -18.12
C LEU A 626 23.11 26.60 -16.71
N ILE A 627 23.46 25.54 -16.00
CA ILE A 627 23.06 25.35 -14.61
C ILE A 627 23.60 26.50 -13.74
N ASP A 628 24.86 26.93 -13.94
CA ASP A 628 25.44 28.08 -13.23
C ASP A 628 24.70 29.40 -13.43
N ARG A 629 23.88 29.52 -14.47
CA ARG A 629 23.07 30.70 -14.75
C ARG A 629 21.70 30.65 -14.06
N TRP A 630 21.37 29.57 -13.37
CA TRP A 630 20.10 29.41 -12.68
C TRP A 630 20.04 30.31 -11.45
N GLU A 631 19.34 31.44 -11.51
CA GLU A 631 19.31 32.42 -10.40
C GLU A 631 18.05 32.33 -9.53
N TRP A 632 17.15 31.37 -9.78
CA TRP A 632 15.88 31.29 -9.06
C TRP A 632 15.97 30.40 -7.82
N ASP A 633 15.72 30.98 -6.65
CA ASP A 633 15.64 30.23 -5.38
C ASP A 633 14.31 29.48 -5.19
N VAL A 634 13.29 29.87 -5.97
CA VAL A 634 11.91 29.37 -5.91
C VAL A 634 11.42 29.19 -7.33
N VAL A 635 10.59 28.18 -7.57
CA VAL A 635 9.87 28.04 -8.84
C VAL A 635 8.38 28.31 -8.59
N ASN A 636 7.89 29.51 -8.95
CA ASN A 636 6.51 29.96 -8.72
C ASN A 636 5.63 29.79 -9.97
N GLU A 637 4.30 29.66 -9.79
CA GLU A 637 3.41 29.17 -10.84
C GLU A 637 2.37 30.10 -11.44
N GLU A 638 2.03 31.26 -10.87
CA GLU A 638 0.62 31.65 -11.03
C GLU A 638 0.09 31.80 -12.46
N GLN A 639 0.88 32.13 -13.50
CA GLN A 639 0.45 31.97 -14.90
C GLN A 639 1.61 31.96 -15.94
N GLN A 640 2.48 30.94 -16.00
CA GLN A 640 3.48 30.92 -17.08
C GLN A 640 3.64 29.58 -17.85
N PRO A 641 3.68 29.61 -19.19
CA PRO A 641 3.66 28.43 -20.05
C PRO A 641 4.98 27.64 -20.04
N ILE A 642 4.98 26.50 -20.74
CA ILE A 642 6.20 25.79 -21.15
C ILE A 642 7.12 26.81 -21.82
N GLN A 643 8.32 27.00 -21.28
CA GLN A 643 9.23 28.00 -21.79
C GLN A 643 10.69 27.64 -21.52
N THR A 644 11.56 28.03 -22.43
CA THR A 644 13.01 28.04 -22.22
C THR A 644 13.36 29.16 -21.25
N LEU A 645 13.96 28.81 -20.11
CA LEU A 645 14.35 29.74 -19.06
C LEU A 645 15.76 30.29 -19.26
N ILE A 646 16.69 29.44 -19.70
CA ILE A 646 18.10 29.81 -19.91
C ILE A 646 18.56 29.15 -21.21
N SER A 647 19.36 29.86 -22.01
CA SER A 647 19.97 29.30 -23.21
C SER A 647 21.33 29.90 -23.54
N PHE A 648 22.04 29.25 -24.48
CA PHE A 648 23.27 29.77 -25.09
C PHE A 648 23.10 29.98 -26.60
N GLY A 649 23.52 31.16 -27.06
CA GLY A 649 23.91 31.36 -28.46
C GLY A 649 25.34 30.85 -28.73
N GLN A 650 25.70 30.61 -30.00
CA GLN A 650 27.00 30.00 -30.35
C GLN A 650 28.20 30.78 -29.80
N ALA A 651 28.24 32.11 -29.99
CA ALA A 651 29.37 32.94 -29.54
C ALA A 651 29.52 32.95 -28.01
N GLU A 652 28.42 32.75 -27.29
CA GLU A 652 28.41 32.71 -25.84
C GLU A 652 28.85 31.35 -25.31
N ALA A 653 28.42 30.26 -25.95
CA ALA A 653 28.91 28.92 -25.69
C ALA A 653 30.44 28.83 -25.93
N GLU A 654 30.96 29.42 -27.00
CA GLU A 654 32.41 29.53 -27.28
C GLU A 654 33.14 30.32 -26.18
N ARG A 655 32.56 31.41 -25.68
CA ARG A 655 33.13 32.20 -24.57
C ARG A 655 33.18 31.43 -23.26
N VAL A 656 32.16 30.63 -22.96
CA VAL A 656 32.08 29.82 -21.73
C VAL A 656 33.15 28.73 -21.69
N ILE A 657 33.43 28.09 -22.82
CA ILE A 657 34.47 27.05 -22.89
C ILE A 657 35.88 27.64 -23.07
N GLY A 658 35.99 28.91 -23.45
CA GLY A 658 37.26 29.62 -23.66
C GLY A 658 37.96 29.26 -24.97
N GLU A 659 37.28 28.54 -25.86
CA GLU A 659 37.80 28.02 -27.12
C GLU A 659 36.70 27.93 -28.18
N ARG A 660 37.10 27.67 -29.43
CA ARG A 660 36.13 27.52 -30.52
C ARG A 660 35.40 26.18 -30.36
N LEU A 661 34.07 26.20 -30.45
CA LEU A 661 33.25 25.00 -30.28
C LEU A 661 33.63 23.92 -31.29
N PRO A 662 33.52 22.63 -30.91
CA PRO A 662 33.71 21.52 -31.83
C PRO A 662 32.89 21.69 -33.12
N PRO A 663 33.44 21.33 -34.30
CA PRO A 663 32.75 21.51 -35.58
C PRO A 663 31.35 20.89 -35.63
N ALA A 664 31.12 19.78 -34.93
CA ALA A 664 29.81 19.13 -34.83
C ALA A 664 28.75 20.03 -34.16
N ILE A 665 29.11 20.66 -33.03
CA ILE A 665 28.23 21.58 -32.30
C ILE A 665 27.98 22.85 -33.11
N ARG A 666 29.03 23.39 -33.75
CA ARG A 666 28.91 24.59 -34.60
C ARG A 666 28.00 24.37 -35.81
N ARG A 667 28.02 23.17 -36.40
CA ARG A 667 27.08 22.82 -37.49
C ARG A 667 25.64 22.87 -37.01
N ILE A 668 25.35 22.37 -35.81
CA ILE A 668 23.99 22.38 -35.25
C ILE A 668 23.50 23.80 -34.99
N TYR A 669 24.37 24.68 -34.47
CA TYR A 669 24.08 26.11 -34.38
C TYR A 669 23.81 26.76 -35.74
N ALA A 670 24.61 26.44 -36.75
CA ALA A 670 24.45 27.00 -38.10
C ALA A 670 23.21 26.45 -38.85
N SER A 671 22.80 25.21 -38.56
CA SER A 671 21.64 24.56 -39.19
C SER A 671 20.32 24.81 -38.44
N SER A 672 20.37 25.23 -37.18
CA SER A 672 19.16 25.51 -36.40
C SER A 672 18.51 26.81 -36.86
N ARG A 673 17.21 26.76 -37.16
CA ARG A 673 16.39 27.96 -37.44
C ARG A 673 16.20 28.84 -36.19
N GLN A 674 16.49 28.31 -35.01
CA GLN A 674 16.45 29.01 -33.73
C GLN A 674 17.73 28.67 -32.94
N PRO A 675 18.84 29.35 -33.20
CA PRO A 675 20.14 29.00 -32.63
C PRO A 675 20.17 28.98 -31.09
N ASN A 676 19.33 29.80 -30.44
CA ASN A 676 19.24 29.84 -28.98
C ASN A 676 18.49 28.64 -28.37
N THR A 677 17.91 27.74 -29.17
CA THR A 677 17.32 26.50 -28.64
C THR A 677 18.31 25.35 -28.64
N VAL A 678 19.54 25.56 -29.12
CA VAL A 678 20.53 24.49 -29.24
C VAL A 678 21.02 24.00 -27.88
N PHE A 679 21.35 24.88 -26.93
CA PHE A 679 21.58 24.52 -25.54
C PHE A 679 20.61 25.30 -24.67
N ARG A 680 19.75 24.61 -23.94
CA ARG A 680 18.69 25.25 -23.17
C ARG A 680 18.33 24.52 -21.89
N LEU A 681 17.85 25.28 -20.93
CA LEU A 681 17.18 24.80 -19.73
C LEU A 681 15.71 25.21 -19.85
N ASP A 682 14.85 24.22 -19.98
CA ASP A 682 13.43 24.39 -20.20
C ASP A 682 12.64 24.11 -18.93
N ARG A 683 11.52 24.82 -18.77
CA ARG A 683 10.44 24.45 -17.88
C ARG A 683 9.33 23.78 -18.69
N GLN A 684 9.05 22.51 -18.43
CA GLN A 684 8.10 21.69 -19.20
C GLN A 684 6.64 21.80 -18.73
N GLY A 685 6.35 22.72 -17.82
CA GLY A 685 5.04 22.93 -17.23
C GLY A 685 4.99 22.45 -15.78
N TYR A 686 3.78 22.29 -15.26
CA TYR A 686 3.54 21.77 -13.93
C TYR A 686 2.66 20.53 -13.93
N ILE A 687 2.84 19.71 -12.90
CA ILE A 687 2.07 18.50 -12.67
C ILE A 687 1.48 18.55 -11.27
N ASN A 688 0.20 18.20 -11.16
CA ASN A 688 -0.46 17.99 -9.89
C ASN A 688 -0.22 16.53 -9.50
N LEU A 689 0.67 16.32 -8.54
CA LEU A 689 0.96 15.01 -7.98
C LEU A 689 0.49 15.03 -6.54
N ALA A 690 -0.63 14.35 -6.32
CA ALA A 690 -1.18 14.08 -4.99
C ALA A 690 -1.33 15.34 -4.10
N GLY A 691 -1.93 16.38 -4.67
CA GLY A 691 -2.20 17.64 -3.97
C GLY A 691 -1.06 18.66 -4.04
N GLY A 692 0.15 18.25 -4.43
CA GLY A 692 1.28 19.15 -4.69
C GLY A 692 1.38 19.55 -6.17
N ARG A 693 1.73 20.82 -6.42
CA ARG A 693 2.10 21.31 -7.75
C ARG A 693 3.61 21.19 -7.92
N TYR A 694 4.05 20.53 -8.98
CA TYR A 694 5.47 20.29 -9.24
C TYR A 694 5.84 20.83 -10.61
N VAL A 695 6.92 21.58 -10.68
CA VAL A 695 7.48 22.07 -11.93
C VAL A 695 8.56 21.11 -12.41
N ASN A 696 8.53 20.86 -13.71
CA ASN A 696 9.58 20.08 -14.34
C ASN A 696 10.61 20.99 -15.02
N LEU A 697 11.88 20.80 -14.70
CA LEU A 697 13.02 21.51 -15.28
C LEU A 697 13.95 20.52 -16.00
N GLN A 698 14.38 20.89 -17.20
CA GLN A 698 15.10 19.98 -18.07
C GLN A 698 16.26 20.68 -18.76
N GLY A 699 17.44 20.07 -18.74
CA GLY A 699 18.59 20.51 -19.52
C GLY A 699 18.68 19.77 -20.84
N GLN A 700 18.76 20.52 -21.92
CA GLN A 700 18.71 19.99 -23.27
C GLN A 700 19.85 20.50 -24.13
N TYR A 701 20.31 19.62 -25.01
CA TYR A 701 21.16 19.96 -26.15
C TYR A 701 20.54 19.38 -27.44
N GLY A 702 20.14 20.27 -28.36
CA GLY A 702 19.36 19.93 -29.54
C GLY A 702 17.94 19.47 -29.19
N THR A 703 17.62 18.23 -29.53
CA THR A 703 16.36 17.54 -29.18
C THR A 703 16.52 16.57 -28.02
N ASN A 704 17.73 16.41 -27.50
CA ASN A 704 18.05 15.40 -26.50
C ASN A 704 18.04 16.00 -25.09
N THR A 705 17.54 15.23 -24.14
CA THR A 705 17.59 15.50 -22.72
C THR A 705 18.89 14.98 -22.14
N TYR A 706 19.50 15.76 -21.25
CA TYR A 706 20.75 15.37 -20.58
C TYR A 706 20.65 15.43 -19.06
N PHE A 707 19.67 16.19 -18.54
CA PHE A 707 19.28 16.14 -17.15
C PHE A 707 17.82 16.57 -17.02
N HIS A 708 17.17 16.10 -15.97
CA HIS A 708 15.76 16.31 -15.70
C HIS A 708 15.55 16.35 -14.20
N ILE A 709 14.95 17.43 -13.70
CA ILE A 709 14.61 17.56 -12.28
C ILE A 709 13.19 18.03 -12.08
N THR A 710 12.50 17.46 -11.09
CA THR A 710 11.13 17.83 -10.73
C THR A 710 11.14 18.45 -9.34
N LEU A 711 10.58 19.66 -9.21
CA LEU A 711 10.60 20.44 -7.97
C LEU A 711 9.20 20.90 -7.59
N PRO A 712 8.80 20.85 -6.31
CA PRO A 712 7.58 21.46 -5.84
C PRO A 712 7.56 22.96 -6.10
N VAL A 713 6.44 23.40 -6.62
CA VAL A 713 6.13 24.79 -6.92
C VAL A 713 5.88 25.55 -5.63
N GLY A 714 6.37 26.79 -5.55
CA GLY A 714 6.21 27.65 -4.38
C GLY A 714 7.16 27.32 -3.23
N VAL A 715 8.00 26.29 -3.36
CA VAL A 715 9.00 25.93 -2.34
C VAL A 715 10.35 26.58 -2.64
N ARG A 716 10.96 27.20 -1.61
CA ARG A 716 12.26 27.88 -1.70
C ARG A 716 13.40 26.93 -1.34
N TYR A 717 14.04 26.36 -2.36
CA TYR A 717 15.18 25.45 -2.20
C TYR A 717 16.53 26.17 -2.11
N GLY A 718 16.59 27.42 -2.57
CA GLY A 718 17.85 28.14 -2.78
C GLY A 718 18.52 27.74 -4.09
N ARG A 719 19.06 28.72 -4.81
CA ARG A 719 19.59 28.53 -6.17
C ARG A 719 20.68 27.47 -6.25
N GLU A 720 21.58 27.41 -5.26
CA GLU A 720 22.72 26.48 -5.28
C GLU A 720 22.28 25.02 -5.12
N GLU A 721 21.17 24.77 -4.40
CA GLU A 721 20.63 23.42 -4.26
C GLU A 721 19.88 22.96 -5.50
N ILE A 722 19.10 23.86 -6.12
CA ILE A 722 18.49 23.56 -7.41
C ILE A 722 19.58 23.27 -8.45
N ARG A 723 20.66 24.06 -8.47
CA ARG A 723 21.85 23.80 -9.29
C ARG A 723 22.50 22.46 -8.95
N ARG A 724 22.64 22.12 -7.67
CA ARG A 724 23.19 20.82 -7.25
C ARG A 724 22.34 19.66 -7.78
N PHE A 725 21.01 19.73 -7.66
CA PHE A 725 20.12 18.72 -8.22
C PHE A 725 20.27 18.60 -9.73
N MET A 726 20.30 19.72 -10.47
CA MET A 726 20.53 19.67 -11.92
C MET A 726 21.89 19.07 -12.26
N ARG A 727 22.95 19.40 -11.51
CA ARG A 727 24.30 18.85 -11.71
C ARG A 727 24.37 17.37 -11.41
N GLU A 728 23.68 16.94 -10.36
CA GLU A 728 23.61 15.53 -9.97
C GLU A 728 22.88 14.72 -11.03
N SER A 729 21.76 15.24 -11.52
CA SER A 729 20.99 14.69 -12.64
C SER A 729 21.83 14.63 -13.93
N LEU A 730 22.60 15.68 -14.24
CA LEU A 730 23.50 15.75 -15.41
C LEU A 730 24.73 14.86 -15.30
N ALA A 731 25.31 14.72 -14.11
CA ALA A 731 26.49 13.91 -13.88
C ALA A 731 26.15 12.41 -14.01
N ARG A 732 24.95 12.04 -13.54
CA ARG A 732 24.46 10.67 -13.52
C ARG A 732 23.64 10.32 -14.77
N SER A 733 23.27 11.30 -15.60
CA SER A 733 22.36 11.14 -16.74
C SER A 733 21.01 10.55 -16.30
N THR A 734 20.40 11.14 -15.27
CA THR A 734 19.19 10.61 -14.62
C THR A 734 18.11 11.67 -14.42
N THR A 735 16.89 11.27 -14.08
CA THR A 735 15.88 12.18 -13.53
C THR A 735 16.03 12.29 -12.01
N ILE A 736 15.90 13.49 -11.44
CA ILE A 736 15.84 13.72 -9.98
C ILE A 736 14.49 14.33 -9.61
N VAL A 737 13.70 13.60 -8.85
CA VAL A 737 12.43 14.11 -8.31
C VAL A 737 12.67 14.54 -6.87
N ILE A 738 12.43 15.82 -6.59
CA ILE A 738 12.49 16.36 -5.23
C ILE A 738 11.05 16.42 -4.71
N THR A 739 10.79 15.81 -3.58
CA THR A 739 9.53 15.97 -2.85
C THR A 739 9.76 16.93 -1.69
N PRO A 740 8.80 17.80 -1.35
CA PRO A 740 8.99 18.73 -0.25
C PRO A 740 9.03 17.93 1.05
N THR A 741 9.98 18.25 1.93
CA THR A 741 9.95 17.76 3.32
C THR A 741 8.98 18.62 4.13
N THR A 742 8.14 18.02 4.95
CA THR A 742 7.15 18.71 5.81
C THR A 742 7.72 19.32 7.09
N CYS A 743 9.04 19.30 7.30
CA CYS A 743 9.65 19.90 8.49
C CYS A 743 9.62 21.43 8.41
N LYS A 744 8.71 22.08 9.16
CA LYS A 744 8.99 23.42 9.68
C LYS A 744 10.13 23.30 10.72
N PRO A 745 11.08 24.25 10.77
CA PRO A 745 12.01 24.31 11.89
C PRO A 745 11.21 24.41 13.20
N PRO A 746 11.63 23.75 14.29
CA PRO A 746 11.01 23.95 15.59
C PRO A 746 11.17 25.42 16.01
N ASP A 747 10.08 26.03 16.49
CA ASP A 747 10.18 27.33 17.17
C ASP A 747 11.09 27.15 18.40
N GLY A 748 12.28 27.76 18.35
CA GLY A 748 13.24 27.75 19.47
C GLY A 748 14.44 26.79 19.36
N GLY A 749 14.97 26.53 18.17
CA GLY A 749 16.30 25.89 18.03
C GLY A 749 17.39 26.62 18.85
N PRO A 750 18.46 25.91 19.28
CA PRO A 750 19.42 26.42 20.26
C PRO A 750 20.03 27.74 19.79
N SER A 751 20.12 28.72 20.71
CA SER A 751 20.78 30.00 20.44
C SER A 751 22.28 29.78 20.22
N TYR A 752 22.67 29.41 19.01
CA TYR A 752 24.08 29.38 18.63
C TYR A 752 24.47 30.82 18.31
N LYS A 753 25.26 31.44 19.20
CA LYS A 753 25.88 32.74 18.92
C LYS A 753 26.69 32.60 17.63
N ARG A 754 26.40 33.49 16.68
CA ARG A 754 27.17 33.69 15.45
C ARG A 754 28.66 33.68 15.75
N ASP A 755 29.40 32.81 15.08
CA ASP A 755 30.83 33.00 14.94
C ASP A 755 31.06 34.18 13.97
N PRO A 756 31.68 35.30 14.39
CA PRO A 756 31.72 36.55 13.61
C PRO A 756 32.54 36.47 12.32
N GLY A 757 33.12 35.32 11.97
CA GLY A 757 34.02 35.16 10.81
C GLY A 757 33.49 34.34 9.63
N SER A 758 32.29 33.74 9.69
CA SER A 758 31.80 32.88 8.60
C SER A 758 31.04 33.67 7.52
N GLY A 759 31.71 33.94 6.41
CA GLY A 759 31.10 34.57 5.24
C GLY A 759 29.99 33.71 4.63
N GLY A 760 28.74 34.16 4.76
CA GLY A 760 27.65 33.93 3.80
C GLY A 760 27.09 32.51 3.59
N GLY A 761 27.48 31.52 4.39
CA GLY A 761 26.94 30.15 4.28
C GLY A 761 25.68 29.95 5.11
N ASN A 762 24.52 29.92 4.46
CA ASN A 762 23.23 29.63 5.07
C ASN A 762 23.20 28.22 5.70
N SER A 763 23.33 28.15 7.02
CA SER A 763 23.35 26.91 7.82
C SER A 763 22.03 26.12 7.81
N TRP A 764 20.94 26.68 7.24
CA TRP A 764 19.69 25.97 6.99
C TRP A 764 19.79 24.94 5.86
N ILE A 765 20.68 25.16 4.88
CA ILE A 765 20.88 24.27 3.72
C ILE A 765 21.45 22.91 4.17
N LYS A 766 22.33 22.91 5.18
CA LYS A 766 22.93 21.66 5.70
C LYS A 766 21.94 20.74 6.42
N TRP A 767 20.81 21.25 6.92
CA TRP A 767 19.81 20.46 7.66
C TRP A 767 18.82 19.76 6.72
N ALA A 768 18.44 20.40 5.60
CA ALA A 768 17.60 19.77 4.58
C ALA A 768 18.34 18.69 3.75
N ILE A 769 19.66 18.84 3.58
CA ILE A 769 20.50 17.91 2.80
C ILE A 769 20.70 16.55 3.50
N ALA A 770 20.61 16.47 4.83
CA ALA A 770 20.81 15.23 5.58
C ALA A 770 19.61 14.24 5.50
N LEU A 771 18.46 14.67 4.96
CA LEU A 771 17.19 13.92 4.96
C LEU A 771 16.76 13.38 3.58
N LEU A 772 17.52 13.65 2.52
CA LEU A 772 17.21 13.16 1.17
C LEU A 772 17.94 11.83 0.92
N ALA A 773 17.28 10.71 1.24
CA ALA A 773 17.80 9.38 0.99
C ALA A 773 17.77 9.03 -0.52
N THR A 774 18.86 8.50 -1.03
CA THR A 774 18.88 7.75 -2.30
C THR A 774 19.31 6.32 -2.01
N SER A 775 18.48 5.33 -2.35
CA SER A 775 18.72 3.91 -2.10
C SER A 775 18.15 3.05 -3.24
N ILE A 776 18.71 1.84 -3.41
CA ILE A 776 18.65 1.04 -4.65
C ILE A 776 18.17 -0.40 -4.39
N VAL A 777 17.48 -1.00 -5.38
CA VAL A 777 16.92 -2.34 -5.27
C VAL A 777 16.76 -3.09 -6.61
N GLN A 778 16.81 -4.43 -6.59
CA GLN A 778 16.48 -5.31 -7.73
C GLN A 778 14.95 -5.51 -7.92
N HIS A 779 14.51 -5.84 -9.15
CA HIS A 779 13.08 -5.93 -9.49
C HIS A 779 12.39 -7.20 -8.96
N SER A 780 13.12 -8.30 -8.79
CA SER A 780 12.59 -9.55 -8.19
C SER A 780 12.16 -9.41 -6.71
N GLU A 781 12.36 -8.24 -6.11
CA GLU A 781 12.06 -7.91 -4.71
C GLU A 781 10.92 -6.86 -4.57
N LEU A 782 10.29 -6.48 -5.69
CA LEU A 782 8.91 -5.97 -5.73
C LEU A 782 8.04 -7.21 -5.82
#